data_AF-A0A8H4QFN3-F1
#
_entry.id   AF-A0A8H4QFN3-F1
#
_cell.length_a   1.000
_cell.length_b   1.000
_cell.length_c   1.000
_cell.angle_alpha   90.00
_cell.angle_beta   90.00
_cell.angle_gamma   90.00
#
_symmetry.space_group_name_H-M   'P 1'
#
loop_
_entity.id
_entity.type
_entity.pdbx_description
1 polymer ?
#
loop_
_entity_poly.entity_id
_entity_poly.type
_entity_poly.pdbx_seq_one_letter_code
_entity_poly.pdbx_strand_id
1 'polypeptide(L)'
;MALPKRIIKETERLVADPAPGISALPHEDNLRYFDVIIEGPGGSPFQNGKFKLELFLPEEYPMAPPKVRFLTKIYHPNIDKLGRICLDILKDKWSPALQIRTVLLSVQALLSAPNPDDPLATDVAKHYKEDEKDAQRVSQEWTQKYAVAHDFIPMFVNDDDYSFFNVRRSSKSTSFSVIQAAQILTRMQSLNQDVLYQILDEVDACYNDKDRRAVLSHLSLVCRWVRHCTKPVLFANVRWPHPNKHDEESGLHFFPQELWKYFKYFHLDWPDYWPDASPPLWGTIHTGNYTPLHMDKLEVALPAMTNIHIFQITCPFHPPTTLFQALFGCANIKDLRMTDTPLNLDLFPKNPAPHFQLERFTFLPVAEALRVGEGPHDKKYHDLSYYTREYRKRHWSAELASQFTLWSFFLLMPSDSLKYLQISGRYYALSNLVYLPLPNLETLVLTGPEPEGHGDTTILSDAVRRMPKLRDLRVMISGNLQGVAPSVSQSFCLAPVGSTPRQPWEDVSPDLALGQIKHLAVSTLCNIDKIFECMRSLERLAVLAVINHPRIPLGLPGWRVRNMIENMISNKSGKYMRLFRVMIEDGLEYHLLERLYKACPKLEFIEIESCGYHEGDVGHYWTDYGAALENFQHLKFLRLGIPFEGCDERTQLDPAAFLRADRRDFGIYIASCVPSLTRIGFEYRMKPAGQSHYEDRWLDFDIERRLEEDGRISLRELPLSWYPFPEVWEPAELRG
;
A
#
# COMPACT_ATOMS: atom_id res chain seq x y z
N MET A 1 -3.77 24.14 -7.61
CA MET A 1 -3.67 25.57 -7.96
C MET A 1 -2.51 25.76 -8.93
N ALA A 2 -2.61 26.69 -9.87
CA ALA A 2 -1.49 27.06 -10.73
C ALA A 2 -0.33 27.64 -9.90
N LEU A 3 0.92 27.40 -10.32
CA LEU A 3 2.09 27.94 -9.63
C LEU A 3 2.05 29.48 -9.63
N PRO A 4 2.33 30.16 -8.50
CA PRO A 4 2.43 31.61 -8.47
C PRO A 4 3.46 32.14 -9.49
N LYS A 5 3.11 33.21 -10.21
CA LYS A 5 3.97 33.86 -11.22
C LYS A 5 5.37 34.19 -10.69
N ARG A 6 5.49 34.45 -9.38
CA ARG A 6 6.77 34.73 -8.72
C ARG A 6 7.73 33.55 -8.79
N ILE A 7 7.25 32.34 -8.52
CA ILE A 7 8.07 31.12 -8.51
C ILE A 7 8.56 30.80 -9.93
N ILE A 8 7.66 30.91 -10.91
CA ILE A 8 8.00 30.70 -12.33
C ILE A 8 9.13 31.65 -12.76
N LYS A 9 8.97 32.96 -12.49
CA LYS A 9 9.98 33.98 -12.85
C LYS A 9 11.31 33.80 -12.13
N GLU A 10 11.31 33.39 -10.86
CA GLU A 10 12.56 33.12 -10.14
C GLU A 10 13.26 31.87 -10.66
N THR A 11 12.49 30.82 -11.00
CA THR A 11 13.02 29.58 -11.58
C THR A 11 13.64 29.83 -12.95
N GLU A 12 12.93 30.55 -13.83
CA GLU A 12 13.44 30.96 -15.15
C GLU A 12 14.75 31.74 -15.02
N ARG A 13 14.87 32.62 -14.03
CA ARG A 13 16.10 33.40 -13.77
C ARG A 13 17.24 32.54 -13.22
N LEU A 14 16.96 31.60 -12.33
CA LEU A 14 17.97 30.66 -11.82
C LEU A 14 18.57 29.80 -12.93
N VAL A 15 17.75 29.40 -13.91
CA VAL A 15 18.19 28.63 -15.09
C VAL A 15 18.93 29.51 -16.09
N ALA A 16 18.42 30.72 -16.36
CA ALA A 16 19.02 31.62 -17.35
C ALA A 16 20.34 32.27 -16.89
N ASP A 17 20.51 32.50 -15.58
CA ASP A 17 21.69 33.15 -14.97
C ASP A 17 22.08 32.46 -13.64
N PRO A 18 22.70 31.26 -13.71
CA PRO A 18 23.09 30.50 -12.53
C PRO A 18 24.21 31.23 -11.75
N ALA A 19 24.10 31.25 -10.42
CA ALA A 19 25.13 31.84 -9.58
C ALA A 19 26.41 30.96 -9.56
N PRO A 20 27.62 31.55 -9.57
CA PRO A 20 28.87 30.78 -9.56
C PRO A 20 28.94 29.79 -8.39
N GLY A 21 29.19 28.52 -8.70
CA GLY A 21 29.26 27.45 -7.71
C GLY A 21 27.91 27.10 -7.07
N ILE A 22 26.78 27.51 -7.65
CA ILE A 22 25.44 27.17 -7.16
C ILE A 22 24.58 26.65 -8.31
N SER A 23 24.03 25.46 -8.16
CA SER A 23 22.99 24.91 -9.03
C SER A 23 21.71 24.73 -8.22
N ALA A 24 20.56 25.13 -8.77
CA ALA A 24 19.26 24.98 -8.14
C ALA A 24 18.21 24.65 -9.21
N LEU A 25 17.68 23.42 -9.18
CA LEU A 25 16.73 22.91 -10.17
C LEU A 25 15.43 22.51 -9.49
N PRO A 26 14.26 22.86 -10.05
CA PRO A 26 12.98 22.41 -9.52
C PRO A 26 12.81 20.90 -9.72
N HIS A 27 12.18 20.22 -8.75
CA HIS A 27 11.86 18.80 -8.85
C HIS A 27 10.71 18.56 -9.85
N GLU A 28 10.77 17.48 -10.63
CA GLU A 28 9.78 17.18 -11.69
C GLU A 28 8.35 17.03 -11.13
N ASP A 29 8.21 16.36 -9.98
CA ASP A 29 6.93 16.15 -9.31
C ASP A 29 6.40 17.35 -8.51
N ASN A 30 7.26 18.32 -8.17
CA ASN A 30 6.88 19.46 -7.34
C ASN A 30 7.74 20.69 -7.62
N LEU A 31 7.21 21.61 -8.43
CA LEU A 31 7.87 22.86 -8.83
C LEU A 31 8.07 23.88 -7.68
N ARG A 32 7.62 23.58 -6.45
CA ARG A 32 7.95 24.35 -5.23
C ARG A 32 9.16 23.79 -4.48
N TYR A 33 9.65 22.63 -4.89
CA TYR A 33 10.79 21.94 -4.30
C TYR A 33 11.99 22.03 -5.25
N PHE A 34 13.17 22.31 -4.72
CA PHE A 34 14.39 22.49 -5.50
C PHE A 34 15.52 21.62 -4.94
N ASP A 35 16.18 20.90 -5.84
CA ASP A 35 17.46 20.25 -5.58
C ASP A 35 18.57 21.26 -5.81
N VAL A 36 19.36 21.51 -4.76
CA VAL A 36 20.38 22.55 -4.75
C VAL A 36 21.75 21.93 -4.51
N ILE A 37 22.76 22.37 -5.27
CA ILE A 37 24.17 22.05 -5.06
C ILE A 37 24.94 23.35 -4.86
N ILE A 38 25.65 23.48 -3.74
CA ILE A 38 26.57 24.58 -3.45
C ILE A 38 27.99 24.04 -3.42
N GLU A 39 28.87 24.60 -4.24
CA GLU A 39 30.30 24.35 -4.22
C GLU A 39 30.94 25.10 -3.05
N GLY A 40 31.81 24.41 -2.32
CA GLY A 40 32.54 24.96 -1.19
C GLY A 40 33.43 26.14 -1.62
N PRO A 41 33.32 27.31 -0.98
CA PRO A 41 34.07 28.50 -1.36
C PRO A 41 35.59 28.30 -1.30
N GLY A 42 36.31 28.87 -2.26
CA GLY A 42 37.78 28.87 -2.27
C GLY A 42 38.36 29.57 -1.04
N GLY A 43 39.39 29.00 -0.43
CA GLY A 43 40.00 29.51 0.81
C GLY A 43 39.24 29.19 2.09
N SER A 44 38.12 28.47 2.01
CA SER A 44 37.39 27.92 3.17
C SER A 44 37.79 26.47 3.44
N PRO A 45 37.55 25.91 4.65
CA PRO A 45 37.77 24.48 4.90
C PRO A 45 36.84 23.57 4.07
N PHE A 46 35.84 24.14 3.40
CA PHE A 46 34.88 23.44 2.56
C PHE A 46 35.30 23.38 1.09
N GLN A 47 36.42 24.01 0.71
CA GLN A 47 36.92 24.06 -0.65
C GLN A 47 36.98 22.66 -1.29
N ASN A 48 36.61 22.59 -2.58
CA ASN A 48 36.48 21.37 -3.38
C ASN A 48 35.33 20.42 -2.96
N GLY A 49 34.60 20.71 -1.89
CA GLY A 49 33.38 20.01 -1.52
C GLY A 49 32.19 20.45 -2.37
N LYS A 50 31.28 19.52 -2.66
CA LYS A 50 29.96 19.80 -3.26
C LYS A 50 28.86 19.42 -2.26
N PHE A 51 28.14 20.41 -1.78
CA PHE A 51 27.12 20.26 -0.75
C PHE A 51 25.74 20.23 -1.37
N LYS A 52 25.01 19.12 -1.18
CA LYS A 52 23.61 18.99 -1.58
C LYS A 52 22.72 19.59 -0.51
N LEU A 53 21.77 20.41 -0.93
CA LEU A 53 20.74 21.03 -0.11
C LEU A 53 19.38 20.77 -0.76
N GLU A 54 18.34 20.76 0.06
CA GLU A 54 16.96 20.90 -0.43
C GLU A 54 16.44 22.30 -0.11
N LEU A 55 15.62 22.83 -1.00
CA LEU A 55 14.92 24.10 -0.80
C LEU A 55 13.44 23.92 -1.13
N PHE A 56 12.57 24.29 -0.21
CA PHE A 56 11.12 24.23 -0.37
C PHE A 56 10.47 25.61 -0.21
N LEU A 57 9.59 25.94 -1.16
CA LEU A 57 8.79 27.17 -1.18
C LEU A 57 7.40 26.91 -0.57
N PRO A 58 7.12 27.40 0.65
CA PRO A 58 5.82 27.20 1.30
C PRO A 58 4.69 27.88 0.52
N GLU A 59 3.44 27.56 0.86
CA GLU A 59 2.26 28.08 0.15
C GLU A 59 2.20 29.61 0.19
N GLU A 60 2.62 30.17 1.33
CA GLU A 60 2.67 31.61 1.62
C GLU A 60 3.84 32.32 0.94
N TYR A 61 4.74 31.63 0.22
CA TYR A 61 5.87 32.27 -0.47
C TYR A 61 5.37 33.27 -1.53
N PRO A 62 5.89 34.52 -1.57
CA PRO A 62 7.10 35.02 -0.89
C PRO A 62 6.86 35.72 0.45
N MET A 63 5.66 35.67 1.04
CA MET A 63 5.39 36.27 2.35
C MET A 63 6.05 35.51 3.50
N ALA A 64 6.25 34.20 3.35
CA ALA A 64 7.09 33.39 4.23
C ALA A 64 8.42 33.02 3.55
N PRO A 65 9.52 32.83 4.31
CA PRO A 65 10.81 32.44 3.76
C PRO A 65 10.81 31.03 3.17
N PRO A 66 11.72 30.74 2.22
CA PRO A 66 11.98 29.37 1.80
C PRO A 66 12.55 28.55 2.96
N LYS A 67 12.22 27.26 3.00
CA LYS A 67 12.83 26.30 3.94
C LYS A 67 14.04 25.67 3.26
N VAL A 68 15.22 25.79 3.86
CA VAL A 68 16.48 25.29 3.28
C VAL A 68 17.21 24.44 4.31
N ARG A 69 17.71 23.27 3.91
CA ARG A 69 18.58 22.44 4.75
C ARG A 69 19.63 21.67 3.95
N PHE A 70 20.75 21.38 4.59
CA PHE A 70 21.81 20.52 4.06
C PHE A 70 21.39 19.05 4.08
N LEU A 71 21.61 18.37 2.96
CA LEU A 71 21.55 16.91 2.84
C LEU A 71 22.95 16.30 3.01
N THR A 72 23.98 16.98 2.50
CA THR A 72 25.38 16.61 2.73
C THR A 72 25.78 16.96 4.16
N LYS A 73 26.34 15.99 4.89
CA LYS A 73 26.89 16.22 6.24
C LYS A 73 28.01 17.25 6.19
N ILE A 74 28.00 18.20 7.12
CA ILE A 74 28.98 19.27 7.21
C ILE A 74 29.31 19.55 8.68
N TYR A 75 30.57 19.87 8.96
CA TYR A 75 31.02 20.31 10.28
C TYR A 75 31.09 21.84 10.26
N HIS A 76 30.09 22.50 10.85
CA HIS A 76 29.95 23.97 10.78
C HIS A 76 29.17 24.51 12.00
N PRO A 77 29.58 25.62 12.65
CA PRO A 77 28.95 26.10 13.89
C PRO A 77 27.48 26.54 13.72
N ASN A 78 27.11 27.04 12.53
CA ASN A 78 25.73 27.48 12.24
C ASN A 78 24.85 26.43 11.54
N ILE A 79 25.34 25.19 11.37
CA ILE A 79 24.59 24.10 10.72
C ILE A 79 24.58 22.90 11.67
N ASP A 80 23.40 22.37 12.00
CA ASP A 80 23.30 21.25 12.92
C ASP A 80 23.38 19.87 12.23
N LYS A 81 23.32 18.81 13.05
CA LYS A 81 23.39 17.42 12.58
C LYS A 81 22.23 17.01 11.65
N LEU A 82 21.12 17.75 11.65
CA LEU A 82 19.96 17.54 10.78
C LEU A 82 20.04 18.39 9.50
N GLY A 83 21.10 19.19 9.35
CA GLY A 83 21.33 20.08 8.21
C GLY A 83 20.56 21.40 8.29
N ARG A 84 19.93 21.72 9.42
CA ARG A 84 19.21 23.00 9.60
C ARG A 84 20.22 24.13 9.64
N ILE A 85 19.87 25.26 9.04
CA ILE A 85 20.76 26.43 8.92
C ILE A 85 20.28 27.52 9.88
N CYS A 86 21.18 28.04 10.71
CA CYS A 86 20.91 29.28 11.44
C CYS A 86 21.38 30.48 10.62
N LEU A 87 20.44 31.08 9.89
CA LEU A 87 20.64 32.28 9.10
C LEU A 87 19.40 33.17 9.27
N ASP A 88 19.60 34.44 9.63
CA ASP A 88 18.54 35.38 10.00
C ASP A 88 17.55 35.67 8.85
N ILE A 89 18.02 35.69 7.60
CA ILE A 89 17.16 35.84 6.42
C ILE A 89 16.23 34.64 6.17
N LEU A 90 16.45 33.50 6.83
CA LEU A 90 15.54 32.35 6.81
C LEU A 90 14.51 32.40 7.96
N LYS A 91 14.54 33.45 8.79
CA LYS A 91 13.68 33.64 9.95
C LYS A 91 13.08 35.06 9.97
N ASP A 92 13.56 35.90 10.88
CA ASP A 92 13.00 37.21 11.23
C ASP A 92 13.45 38.35 10.31
N LYS A 93 14.57 38.17 9.58
CA LYS A 93 15.04 39.14 8.58
C LYS A 93 14.64 38.79 7.15
N TRP A 94 13.75 37.81 6.98
CA TRP A 94 13.14 37.55 5.68
C TRP A 94 12.33 38.75 5.20
N SER A 95 12.50 39.10 3.92
CA SER A 95 11.67 40.09 3.24
C SER A 95 11.18 39.49 1.92
N PRO A 96 9.90 39.67 1.53
CA PRO A 96 9.38 39.21 0.22
C PRO A 96 10.13 39.78 -0.99
N ALA A 97 10.97 40.81 -0.80
CA ALA A 97 11.88 41.33 -1.80
C ALA A 97 13.07 40.40 -2.10
N LEU A 98 13.49 39.58 -1.13
CA LEU A 98 14.56 38.61 -1.28
C LEU A 98 14.14 37.49 -2.25
N GLN A 99 15.12 36.96 -2.99
CA GLN A 99 14.95 35.92 -4.00
C GLN A 99 15.64 34.63 -3.55
N ILE A 100 15.25 33.50 -4.13
CA ILE A 100 15.90 32.19 -3.95
C ILE A 100 17.41 32.33 -4.17
N ARG A 101 17.81 33.02 -5.25
CA ARG A 101 19.22 33.29 -5.56
C ARG A 101 19.96 34.00 -4.41
N THR A 102 19.33 35.00 -3.78
CA THR A 102 19.91 35.74 -2.66
C THR A 102 20.10 34.83 -1.46
N VAL A 103 19.12 33.97 -1.16
CA VAL A 103 19.19 33.01 -0.06
C VAL A 103 20.37 32.04 -0.27
N LEU A 104 20.49 31.46 -1.46
CA LEU A 104 21.57 30.52 -1.75
C LEU A 104 22.96 31.16 -1.70
N LEU A 105 23.09 32.40 -2.16
CA LEU A 105 24.33 33.18 -2.02
C LEU A 105 24.67 33.47 -0.56
N SER A 106 23.68 33.76 0.29
CA SER A 106 23.91 33.96 1.72
C SER A 106 24.33 32.66 2.42
N VAL A 107 23.81 31.50 2.00
CA VAL A 107 24.26 30.20 2.50
C VAL A 107 25.71 29.92 2.06
N GLN A 108 26.06 30.20 0.81
CA GLN A 108 27.45 30.08 0.33
C GLN A 108 28.39 31.03 1.08
N ALA A 109 27.96 32.26 1.37
CA ALA A 109 28.73 33.22 2.17
C ALA A 109 28.92 32.76 3.62
N LEU A 110 27.91 32.11 4.21
CA LEU A 110 28.01 31.52 5.55
C LEU A 110 29.09 30.45 5.62
N LEU A 111 29.27 29.65 4.56
CA LEU A 111 30.37 28.67 4.48
C LEU A 111 31.76 29.34 4.44
N SER A 112 31.87 30.52 3.83
CA SER A 112 33.12 31.28 3.81
C SER A 112 33.46 31.90 5.16
N ALA A 113 32.44 32.30 5.92
CA ALA A 113 32.59 33.01 7.18
C ALA A 113 31.65 32.43 8.26
N PRO A 114 32.04 31.30 8.91
CA PRO A 114 31.28 30.74 10.01
C PRO A 114 31.15 31.72 11.17
N ASN A 115 30.00 31.75 11.84
CA ASN A 115 29.72 32.64 12.97
C ASN A 115 29.54 31.84 14.27
N PRO A 116 30.60 31.60 15.06
CA PRO A 116 30.49 30.84 16.30
C PRO A 116 29.79 31.60 17.45
N ASP A 117 29.49 32.89 17.28
CA ASP A 117 28.78 33.70 18.28
C ASP A 117 27.26 33.55 18.23
N ASP A 118 26.71 33.05 17.12
CA ASP A 118 25.29 32.67 16.99
C ASP A 118 25.13 31.22 16.48
N PRO A 119 25.53 30.22 17.29
CA PRO A 119 25.66 28.85 16.81
C PRO A 119 24.36 28.05 16.88
N LEU A 120 24.22 27.11 15.95
CA LEU A 120 23.21 26.05 16.02
C LEU A 120 23.81 24.74 16.56
N ALA A 121 25.09 24.49 16.27
CA ALA A 121 25.86 23.38 16.80
C ALA A 121 26.81 23.91 17.88
N THR A 122 26.37 23.83 19.14
CA THR A 122 27.07 24.43 20.30
C THR A 122 28.42 23.77 20.59
N ASP A 123 28.53 22.47 20.34
CA ASP A 123 29.77 21.68 20.42
C ASP A 123 30.79 22.13 19.36
N VAL A 124 30.35 22.27 18.11
CA VAL A 124 31.18 22.76 17.00
C VAL A 124 31.63 24.19 17.24
N ALA A 125 30.72 25.06 17.68
CA ALA A 125 31.03 26.46 17.94
C ALA A 125 32.01 26.63 19.11
N LYS A 126 31.86 25.83 20.18
CA LYS A 126 32.85 25.78 21.25
C LYS A 126 34.23 25.39 20.72
N HIS A 127 34.28 24.35 19.88
CA HIS A 127 35.54 23.93 19.24
C HIS A 127 36.16 25.07 18.39
N TYR A 128 35.37 25.74 17.56
CA TYR A 128 35.83 26.89 16.77
C TYR A 128 36.34 28.06 17.63
N LYS A 129 35.80 28.27 18.83
CA LYS A 129 36.27 29.32 19.77
C LYS A 129 37.52 28.93 20.53
N GLU A 130 37.68 27.65 20.87
CA GLU A 130 38.80 27.14 21.67
C GLU A 130 40.03 26.85 20.82
N ASP A 131 39.87 26.23 19.64
CA ASP A 131 40.93 25.96 18.68
C ASP A 131 40.40 26.02 17.24
N GLU A 132 40.43 27.21 16.67
CA GLU A 132 39.93 27.45 15.31
C GLU A 132 40.71 26.64 14.25
N LYS A 133 42.01 26.42 14.45
CA LYS A 133 42.84 25.71 13.47
C LYS A 133 42.50 24.24 13.43
N ASP A 134 42.32 23.60 14.59
CA ASP A 134 41.88 22.21 14.63
C ASP A 134 40.44 22.06 14.11
N ALA A 135 39.54 22.98 14.48
CA ALA A 135 38.17 22.97 13.97
C ALA A 135 38.10 23.11 12.44
N GLN A 136 38.95 23.95 11.84
CA GLN A 136 39.07 24.07 10.38
C GLN A 136 39.66 22.78 9.75
N ARG A 137 40.64 22.13 10.40
CA ARG A 137 41.17 20.82 9.95
C ARG A 137 40.08 19.75 9.96
N VAL A 138 39.29 19.65 11.03
CA VAL A 138 38.17 18.70 11.13
C VAL A 138 37.11 19.00 10.06
N SER A 139 36.84 20.28 9.77
CA SER A 139 35.93 20.69 8.71
C SER A 139 36.42 20.26 7.31
N GLN A 140 37.73 20.33 7.06
CA GLN A 140 38.34 19.83 5.82
C GLN A 140 38.23 18.31 5.71
N GLU A 141 38.47 17.58 6.81
CA GLU A 141 38.34 16.11 6.84
C GLU A 141 36.88 15.67 6.57
N TRP A 142 35.91 16.36 7.17
CA TRP A 142 34.50 16.13 6.89
C TRP A 142 34.14 16.44 5.45
N THR A 143 34.69 17.51 4.89
CA THR A 143 34.51 17.88 3.49
C THR A 143 35.03 16.78 2.58
N GLN A 144 36.27 16.30 2.79
CA GLN A 144 36.85 15.21 2.01
C GLN A 144 36.05 13.90 2.15
N LYS A 145 35.50 13.63 3.34
CA LYS A 145 34.77 12.40 3.61
C LYS A 145 33.34 12.38 3.06
N TYR A 146 32.63 13.51 3.12
CA TYR A 146 31.19 13.57 2.84
C TYR A 146 30.82 14.40 1.62
N ALA A 147 31.68 15.34 1.21
CA ALA A 147 31.41 16.29 0.14
C ALA A 147 32.34 16.11 -1.08
N VAL A 148 33.29 15.17 -1.03
CA VAL A 148 34.25 14.83 -2.10
C VAL A 148 34.20 13.32 -2.38
N ALA A 149 33.34 12.85 -3.30
CA ALA A 149 33.42 11.47 -3.79
C ALA A 149 32.94 11.31 -5.23
N HIS A 150 33.63 10.39 -5.92
CA HIS A 150 33.30 9.72 -7.16
C HIS A 150 31.83 9.28 -7.19
N ASP A 151 31.01 10.04 -7.90
CA ASP A 151 29.72 9.66 -8.54
C ASP A 151 28.97 10.95 -8.94
N PHE A 152 29.69 11.89 -9.56
CA PHE A 152 29.08 12.99 -10.30
C PHE A 152 28.94 12.56 -11.76
N ILE A 153 28.16 11.51 -12.01
CA ILE A 153 27.46 11.41 -13.30
C ILE A 153 26.35 12.46 -13.20
N PRO A 154 26.34 13.53 -14.02
CA PRO A 154 25.15 14.32 -14.16
C PRO A 154 24.06 13.39 -14.67
N MET A 155 23.04 13.12 -13.87
CA MET A 155 21.86 12.35 -14.30
C MET A 155 20.97 13.14 -15.28
N PHE A 156 21.60 14.00 -16.11
CA PHE A 156 21.01 14.77 -17.20
C PHE A 156 22.08 15.08 -18.27
N VAL A 157 22.67 14.03 -18.84
CA VAL A 157 23.03 13.98 -20.26
C VAL A 157 22.70 12.55 -20.70
N ASN A 158 21.78 12.38 -21.65
CA ASN A 158 21.57 11.10 -22.30
C ASN A 158 22.89 10.69 -22.97
N ASP A 159 23.43 9.53 -22.63
CA ASP A 159 24.67 8.97 -23.21
C ASP A 159 24.51 8.51 -24.69
N ASP A 160 23.42 8.88 -25.36
CA ASP A 160 23.13 8.49 -26.75
C ASP A 160 23.44 9.56 -27.82
N ASP A 161 23.87 10.78 -27.48
CA ASP A 161 23.96 11.87 -28.47
C ASP A 161 25.37 12.33 -28.90
N TYR A 162 26.43 11.55 -28.62
CA TYR A 162 27.77 11.82 -29.15
C TYR A 162 28.43 10.60 -29.82
N SER A 163 27.80 10.06 -30.87
CA SER A 163 28.55 9.28 -31.89
C SER A 163 27.96 9.28 -33.30
N PHE A 164 27.09 10.24 -33.67
CA PHE A 164 26.47 10.29 -35.00
C PHE A 164 26.77 11.54 -35.83
N PHE A 165 28.02 12.02 -35.82
CA PHE A 165 28.53 12.86 -36.91
C PHE A 165 29.98 12.51 -37.24
N ASN A 166 30.18 11.36 -37.89
CA ASN A 166 31.34 11.16 -38.78
C ASN A 166 31.23 9.86 -39.59
N VAL A 167 30.36 9.81 -40.61
CA VAL A 167 30.66 9.01 -41.82
C VAL A 167 30.18 9.75 -43.07
N ARG A 168 31.07 9.75 -44.06
CA ARG A 168 31.07 10.47 -45.34
C ARG A 168 29.99 9.99 -46.31
N ARG A 169 29.64 10.90 -47.23
CA ARG A 169 28.91 10.68 -48.49
C ARG A 169 29.42 9.49 -49.33
N SER A 170 28.50 8.69 -49.87
CA SER A 170 28.44 8.25 -51.30
C SER A 170 27.11 7.50 -51.54
N SER A 171 26.09 8.08 -52.19
CA SER A 171 25.81 8.16 -53.64
C SER A 171 25.08 6.92 -54.26
N LYS A 172 23.89 7.20 -54.82
CA LYS A 172 23.07 6.49 -55.86
C LYS A 172 22.23 5.27 -55.41
N SER A 173 20.93 5.44 -55.16
CA SER A 173 19.75 5.37 -56.07
C SER A 173 19.26 3.96 -56.44
N THR A 174 18.07 3.56 -55.98
CA THR A 174 16.84 3.45 -56.81
C THR A 174 15.62 3.16 -55.94
N SER A 175 14.50 3.75 -56.34
CA SER A 175 13.23 3.89 -55.63
C SER A 175 12.39 2.61 -55.57
N PHE A 176 12.15 2.10 -54.37
CA PHE A 176 10.96 1.34 -54.02
C PHE A 176 10.05 2.31 -53.25
N SER A 177 8.80 2.55 -53.69
CA SER A 177 8.00 3.63 -53.12
C SER A 177 7.65 3.37 -51.65
N VAL A 178 8.03 4.31 -50.78
CA VAL A 178 7.77 4.34 -49.33
C VAL A 178 6.28 4.15 -48.99
N ILE A 179 5.39 4.49 -49.93
CA ILE A 179 3.93 4.42 -49.76
C ILE A 179 3.41 2.96 -49.78
N GLN A 180 4.02 2.09 -50.60
CA GLN A 180 3.65 0.66 -50.61
C GLN A 180 4.20 -0.09 -49.38
N ALA A 181 5.37 0.31 -48.88
CA ALA A 181 5.91 -0.22 -47.63
C ALA A 181 5.08 0.24 -46.41
N ALA A 182 4.65 1.50 -46.37
CA ALA A 182 3.85 2.06 -45.29
C ALA A 182 2.46 1.41 -45.15
N GLN A 183 1.82 0.99 -46.25
CA GLN A 183 0.51 0.32 -46.25
C GLN A 183 0.56 -1.15 -45.79
N ILE A 184 1.71 -1.82 -45.95
CA ILE A 184 1.93 -3.19 -45.46
C ILE A 184 2.35 -3.15 -43.98
N LEU A 185 3.15 -2.16 -43.58
CA LEU A 185 3.62 -1.96 -42.20
C LEU A 185 2.51 -1.53 -41.22
N THR A 186 1.48 -0.79 -41.68
CA THR A 186 0.35 -0.37 -40.81
C THR A 186 -0.56 -1.51 -40.37
N ARG A 187 -0.44 -2.72 -40.94
CA ARG A 187 -1.26 -3.88 -40.57
C ARG A 187 -0.60 -4.85 -39.57
N MET A 188 0.64 -4.61 -39.15
CA MET A 188 1.30 -5.46 -38.16
C MET A 188 1.49 -4.69 -36.84
N GLN A 189 0.65 -5.00 -35.85
CA GLN A 189 0.76 -4.52 -34.47
C GLN A 189 2.04 -5.09 -33.82
N SER A 190 3.13 -4.35 -34.06
CA SER A 190 4.36 -4.12 -33.30
C SER A 190 4.97 -5.27 -32.49
N LEU A 191 5.99 -5.92 -33.07
CA LEU A 191 7.28 -5.95 -32.37
C LEU A 191 7.89 -4.55 -32.46
N ASN A 192 8.68 -4.15 -31.46
CA ASN A 192 9.48 -2.92 -31.53
C ASN A 192 10.26 -2.91 -32.87
N GLN A 193 10.26 -1.79 -33.58
CA GLN A 193 10.97 -1.64 -34.85
C GLN A 193 12.45 -2.01 -34.71
N ASP A 194 13.06 -1.74 -33.55
CA ASP A 194 14.45 -2.10 -33.25
C ASP A 194 14.64 -3.61 -33.18
N VAL A 195 13.70 -4.34 -32.57
CA VAL A 195 13.74 -5.80 -32.48
C VAL A 195 13.49 -6.42 -33.85
N LEU A 196 12.57 -5.84 -34.64
CA LEU A 196 12.34 -6.29 -36.01
C LEU A 196 13.57 -6.08 -36.88
N TYR A 197 14.26 -4.94 -36.74
CA TYR A 197 15.48 -4.62 -37.44
C TYR A 197 16.62 -5.57 -37.06
N GLN A 198 16.84 -5.82 -35.77
CA GLN A 198 17.85 -6.76 -35.28
C GLN A 198 17.61 -8.19 -35.79
N ILE A 199 16.37 -8.68 -35.72
CA ILE A 199 16.00 -10.00 -36.26
C ILE A 199 16.29 -10.07 -37.76
N LEU A 200 15.95 -9.01 -38.52
CA LEU A 200 16.19 -8.99 -39.96
C LEU A 200 17.69 -8.92 -40.29
N ASP A 201 18.47 -8.14 -39.54
CA ASP A 201 19.93 -8.01 -39.71
C ASP A 201 20.65 -9.34 -39.44
N GLU A 202 20.31 -10.03 -38.34
CA GLU A 202 20.86 -11.34 -38.02
C GLU A 202 20.47 -12.41 -39.06
N VAL A 203 19.22 -12.42 -39.50
CA VAL A 203 18.74 -13.37 -40.52
C VAL A 203 19.39 -13.09 -41.88
N ASP A 204 19.63 -11.82 -42.22
CA ASP A 204 20.32 -11.42 -43.45
C ASP A 204 21.80 -11.83 -43.41
N ALA A 205 22.48 -11.62 -42.29
CA ALA A 205 23.89 -11.97 -42.12
C ALA A 205 24.16 -13.49 -42.14
N CYS A 206 23.22 -14.32 -41.67
CA CYS A 206 23.49 -15.74 -41.39
C CYS A 206 22.98 -16.74 -42.43
N TYR A 207 22.04 -16.36 -43.32
CA TYR A 207 21.34 -17.31 -44.19
C TYR A 207 21.32 -16.89 -45.66
N ASN A 208 21.25 -17.85 -46.58
CA ASN A 208 21.01 -17.58 -48.01
C ASN A 208 19.53 -17.28 -48.30
N ASP A 209 19.19 -16.75 -49.49
CA ASP A 209 17.82 -16.32 -49.84
C ASP A 209 16.70 -17.36 -49.66
N LYS A 210 17.01 -18.65 -49.81
CA LYS A 210 16.03 -19.74 -49.64
C LYS A 210 15.82 -20.03 -48.16
N ASP A 211 16.89 -20.04 -47.39
CA ASP A 211 16.87 -20.30 -45.95
C ASP A 211 16.32 -19.09 -45.17
N ARG A 212 16.59 -17.84 -45.61
CA ARG A 212 15.97 -16.62 -45.07
C ARG A 212 14.44 -16.67 -45.11
N ARG A 213 13.87 -17.06 -46.26
CA ARG A 213 12.41 -17.21 -46.40
C ARG A 213 11.83 -18.29 -45.49
N ALA A 214 12.52 -19.41 -45.33
CA ALA A 214 12.10 -20.47 -44.42
C ALA A 214 12.15 -20.02 -42.95
N VAL A 215 13.24 -19.36 -42.53
CA VAL A 215 13.41 -18.83 -41.16
C VAL A 215 12.36 -17.79 -40.83
N LEU A 216 12.13 -16.80 -41.69
CA LEU A 216 11.10 -15.77 -41.48
C LEU A 216 9.69 -16.37 -41.45
N SER A 217 9.43 -17.40 -42.25
CA SER A 217 8.15 -18.12 -42.22
C SER A 217 7.94 -18.88 -40.91
N HIS A 218 8.97 -19.58 -40.41
CA HIS A 218 8.93 -20.26 -39.12
C HIS A 218 8.78 -19.26 -37.96
N LEU A 219 9.53 -18.15 -37.98
CA LEU A 219 9.42 -17.10 -36.98
C LEU A 219 8.02 -16.49 -36.95
N SER A 220 7.43 -16.20 -38.12
CA SER A 220 6.04 -15.72 -38.22
C SER A 220 5.05 -16.71 -37.61
N LEU A 221 5.24 -18.02 -37.86
CA LEU A 221 4.40 -19.06 -37.28
C LEU A 221 4.56 -19.12 -35.75
N VAL A 222 5.80 -19.07 -35.24
CA VAL A 222 6.10 -19.03 -33.80
C VAL A 222 5.48 -17.79 -33.15
N CYS A 223 5.67 -16.60 -33.72
CA CYS A 223 5.07 -15.37 -33.22
C CYS A 223 3.54 -15.46 -33.19
N ARG A 224 2.91 -16.06 -34.23
CA ARG A 224 1.46 -16.29 -34.27
C ARG A 224 1.03 -17.26 -33.17
N TRP A 225 1.79 -18.32 -32.93
CA TRP A 225 1.52 -19.32 -31.90
C TRP A 225 1.65 -18.71 -30.51
N VAL A 226 2.76 -18.01 -30.24
CA VAL A 226 2.99 -17.26 -29.01
C VAL A 226 1.83 -16.28 -28.78
N ARG A 227 1.47 -15.45 -29.77
CA ARG A 227 0.33 -14.52 -29.66
C ARG A 227 -0.99 -15.24 -29.35
N HIS A 228 -1.23 -16.40 -29.96
CA HIS A 228 -2.43 -17.18 -29.70
C HIS A 228 -2.45 -17.74 -28.27
N CYS A 229 -1.31 -18.25 -27.79
CA CYS A 229 -1.16 -18.81 -26.45
C CYS A 229 -1.15 -17.74 -25.35
N THR A 230 -0.66 -16.52 -25.62
CA THR A 230 -0.56 -15.45 -24.62
C THR A 230 -1.84 -14.63 -24.48
N LYS A 231 -2.66 -14.49 -25.54
CA LYS A 231 -3.92 -13.73 -25.49
C LYS A 231 -4.83 -14.08 -24.29
N PRO A 232 -5.10 -15.36 -23.98
CA PRO A 232 -5.91 -15.74 -22.82
C PRO A 232 -5.31 -15.32 -21.47
N VAL A 233 -3.99 -15.12 -21.39
CA VAL A 233 -3.29 -14.70 -20.18
C VAL A 233 -3.27 -13.18 -20.08
N LEU A 234 -2.85 -12.50 -21.17
CA LEU A 234 -2.73 -11.04 -21.22
C LEU A 234 -4.06 -10.32 -21.05
N PHE A 235 -5.14 -10.87 -21.61
CA PHE A 235 -6.46 -10.26 -21.58
C PHE A 235 -7.42 -10.93 -20.57
N ALA A 236 -6.91 -11.80 -19.68
CA ALA A 236 -7.73 -12.36 -18.61
C ALA A 236 -8.25 -11.28 -17.65
N ASN A 237 -7.40 -10.33 -17.31
CA ASN A 237 -7.71 -9.22 -16.41
C ASN A 237 -7.71 -7.91 -17.20
N VAL A 238 -8.87 -7.26 -17.25
CA VAL A 238 -9.09 -6.04 -18.02
C VAL A 238 -9.51 -4.93 -17.08
N ARG A 239 -8.88 -3.77 -17.21
CA ARG A 239 -9.30 -2.52 -16.56
C ARG A 239 -9.80 -1.55 -17.60
N TRP A 240 -11.00 -1.02 -17.39
CA TRP A 240 -11.59 0.00 -18.23
C TRP A 240 -12.24 1.08 -17.37
N PRO A 241 -12.18 2.34 -17.78
CA PRO A 241 -11.37 2.84 -18.90
C PRO A 241 -9.87 2.86 -18.62
N HIS A 242 -9.12 3.23 -19.65
CA HIS A 242 -7.71 3.51 -19.51
C HIS A 242 -7.49 4.69 -18.53
N PRO A 243 -6.38 4.66 -17.76
CA PRO A 243 -6.22 5.55 -16.62
C PRO A 243 -6.10 7.02 -17.00
N ASN A 244 -5.72 7.36 -18.24
CA ASN A 244 -5.51 8.76 -18.64
C ASN A 244 -6.81 9.58 -18.55
N LYS A 245 -6.93 10.39 -17.50
CA LYS A 245 -8.13 11.20 -17.23
C LYS A 245 -8.19 12.54 -17.97
N HIS A 246 -7.08 12.97 -18.58
CA HIS A 246 -6.95 14.25 -19.28
C HIS A 246 -7.18 14.16 -20.79
N ASP A 247 -7.57 12.98 -21.26
CA ASP A 247 -7.90 12.73 -22.65
C ASP A 247 -9.35 12.22 -22.73
N GLU A 248 -10.19 12.99 -23.43
CA GLU A 248 -11.62 12.69 -23.58
C GLU A 248 -11.88 11.41 -24.39
N GLU A 249 -10.96 11.05 -25.30
CA GLU A 249 -11.15 9.93 -26.22
C GLU A 249 -10.37 8.69 -25.79
N SER A 250 -9.06 8.80 -25.51
CA SER A 250 -8.23 7.60 -25.30
C SER A 250 -8.58 6.83 -24.03
N GLY A 251 -9.09 7.51 -23.00
CA GLY A 251 -9.59 6.86 -21.79
C GLY A 251 -10.69 5.84 -22.12
N LEU A 252 -11.64 6.23 -22.98
CA LEU A 252 -12.85 5.46 -23.26
C LEU A 252 -12.70 4.38 -24.34
N HIS A 253 -11.52 4.26 -24.94
CA HIS A 253 -11.27 3.25 -25.97
C HIS A 253 -11.54 1.84 -25.43
N PHE A 254 -12.48 1.17 -26.07
CA PHE A 254 -12.84 -0.20 -25.71
C PHE A 254 -11.89 -1.17 -26.41
N PHE A 255 -11.57 -2.28 -25.74
CA PHE A 255 -10.79 -3.35 -26.36
C PHE A 255 -11.56 -3.93 -27.56
N PRO A 256 -10.86 -4.31 -28.65
CA PRO A 256 -11.48 -4.95 -29.80
C PRO A 256 -12.35 -6.17 -29.42
N GLN A 257 -13.49 -6.32 -30.09
CA GLN A 257 -14.49 -7.35 -29.78
C GLN A 257 -13.93 -8.77 -29.83
N GLU A 258 -12.95 -9.04 -30.70
CA GLU A 258 -12.28 -10.33 -30.80
C GLU A 258 -11.52 -10.75 -29.53
N LEU A 259 -11.27 -9.82 -28.61
CA LEU A 259 -10.59 -10.06 -27.34
C LEU A 259 -11.56 -10.38 -26.20
N TRP A 260 -12.85 -10.03 -26.31
CA TRP A 260 -13.83 -10.12 -25.20
C TRP A 260 -13.98 -11.53 -24.65
N LYS A 261 -13.83 -12.55 -25.51
CA LYS A 261 -13.86 -13.96 -25.11
C LYS A 261 -12.72 -14.37 -24.16
N TYR A 262 -11.68 -13.55 -24.00
CA TYR A 262 -10.59 -13.83 -23.07
C TYR A 262 -10.79 -13.16 -21.70
N PHE A 263 -11.74 -12.25 -21.59
CA PHE A 263 -11.95 -11.47 -20.36
C PHE A 263 -12.56 -12.38 -19.30
N LYS A 264 -11.87 -12.50 -18.16
CA LYS A 264 -12.32 -13.27 -16.99
C LYS A 264 -12.61 -12.37 -15.80
N TYR A 265 -11.79 -11.32 -15.64
CA TYR A 265 -11.88 -10.32 -14.59
C TYR A 265 -12.02 -8.96 -15.27
N PHE A 266 -13.14 -8.29 -15.03
CA PHE A 266 -13.41 -6.96 -15.58
C PHE A 266 -13.46 -5.96 -14.45
N HIS A 267 -12.54 -5.01 -14.46
CA HIS A 267 -12.47 -3.90 -13.53
C HIS A 267 -12.98 -2.64 -14.23
N LEU A 268 -14.10 -2.13 -13.75
CA LEU A 268 -14.66 -0.86 -14.12
C LEU A 268 -14.18 0.20 -13.11
N ASP A 269 -13.03 0.81 -13.37
CA ASP A 269 -12.33 1.67 -12.42
C ASP A 269 -12.26 3.11 -12.94
N TRP A 270 -12.97 4.04 -12.29
CA TRP A 270 -12.69 5.47 -12.45
C TRP A 270 -11.45 5.80 -11.63
N PRO A 271 -10.32 6.14 -12.27
CA PRO A 271 -9.07 6.34 -11.57
C PRO A 271 -9.24 7.60 -10.73
N ASP A 272 -9.25 7.40 -9.42
CA ASP A 272 -9.38 8.46 -8.44
C ASP A 272 -8.03 8.79 -7.81
N TYR A 273 -7.00 7.98 -8.00
CA TYR A 273 -5.65 8.25 -7.51
C TYR A 273 -4.88 9.20 -8.46
N TRP A 274 -5.20 10.49 -8.40
CA TRP A 274 -4.48 11.55 -9.10
C TRP A 274 -4.08 12.66 -8.14
N PRO A 275 -2.92 13.33 -8.36
CA PRO A 275 -2.48 14.46 -7.54
C PRO A 275 -3.49 15.62 -7.52
N ASP A 276 -4.24 15.82 -8.60
CA ASP A 276 -5.30 16.82 -8.67
C ASP A 276 -6.69 16.18 -8.45
N ALA A 277 -7.54 16.89 -7.70
CA ALA A 277 -8.88 16.45 -7.34
C ALA A 277 -9.92 16.66 -8.46
N SER A 278 -9.53 17.02 -9.69
CA SER A 278 -10.48 17.20 -10.78
C SER A 278 -11.01 15.84 -11.28
N PRO A 279 -12.31 15.75 -11.59
CA PRO A 279 -12.88 14.52 -12.12
C PRO A 279 -12.36 14.25 -13.54
N PRO A 280 -12.43 13.00 -14.02
CA PRO A 280 -11.96 12.67 -15.36
C PRO A 280 -12.75 13.34 -16.48
N LEU A 281 -12.09 13.70 -17.59
CA LEU A 281 -12.71 14.41 -18.72
C LEU A 281 -13.70 13.57 -19.54
N TRP A 282 -13.70 12.25 -19.37
CA TRP A 282 -14.64 11.33 -20.02
C TRP A 282 -16.03 11.30 -19.37
N GLY A 283 -16.52 12.47 -18.96
CA GLY A 283 -17.78 12.68 -18.26
C GLY A 283 -18.09 14.17 -18.10
N THR A 284 -19.33 14.48 -17.74
CA THR A 284 -19.79 15.85 -17.51
C THR A 284 -20.27 16.04 -16.08
N ILE A 285 -20.14 17.26 -15.55
CA ILE A 285 -20.72 17.60 -14.24
C ILE A 285 -22.02 18.35 -14.49
N HIS A 286 -23.14 17.76 -14.04
CA HIS A 286 -24.45 18.41 -14.05
C HIS A 286 -24.96 18.53 -12.61
N THR A 287 -25.34 19.76 -12.20
CA THR A 287 -25.85 20.03 -10.83
C THR A 287 -24.93 19.54 -9.70
N GLY A 288 -23.62 19.49 -9.96
CA GLY A 288 -22.62 19.01 -9.00
C GLY A 288 -22.44 17.49 -8.93
N ASN A 289 -23.13 16.71 -9.76
CA ASN A 289 -22.95 15.26 -9.92
C ASN A 289 -22.21 14.95 -11.22
N TYR A 290 -21.22 14.05 -11.14
CA TYR A 290 -20.50 13.58 -12.31
C TYR A 290 -21.32 12.51 -13.05
N THR A 291 -21.43 12.66 -14.36
CA THR A 291 -22.10 11.72 -15.26
C THR A 291 -21.06 11.23 -16.28
N PRO A 292 -20.70 9.94 -16.27
CA PRO A 292 -19.75 9.40 -17.25
C PRO A 292 -20.32 9.44 -18.67
N LEU A 293 -19.47 9.76 -19.66
CA LEU A 293 -19.82 9.64 -21.08
C LEU A 293 -19.70 8.17 -21.51
N HIS A 294 -20.48 7.79 -22.52
CA HIS A 294 -20.37 6.51 -23.23
C HIS A 294 -20.59 5.22 -22.40
N MET A 295 -21.29 5.30 -21.26
CA MET A 295 -21.65 4.12 -20.47
C MET A 295 -22.56 3.14 -21.22
N ASP A 296 -23.39 3.65 -22.12
CA ASP A 296 -24.23 2.88 -23.04
C ASP A 296 -23.43 1.84 -23.85
N LYS A 297 -22.18 2.17 -24.21
CA LYS A 297 -21.30 1.23 -24.93
C LYS A 297 -20.96 0.01 -24.08
N LEU A 298 -20.66 0.21 -22.80
CA LEU A 298 -20.37 -0.88 -21.87
C LEU A 298 -21.63 -1.71 -21.59
N GLU A 299 -22.77 -1.05 -21.40
CA GLU A 299 -24.07 -1.70 -21.19
C GLU A 299 -24.41 -2.67 -22.32
N VAL A 300 -24.17 -2.28 -23.58
CA VAL A 300 -24.38 -3.13 -24.75
C VAL A 300 -23.33 -4.25 -24.85
N ALA A 301 -22.09 -3.98 -24.44
CA ALA A 301 -20.98 -4.92 -24.60
C ALA A 301 -20.97 -6.03 -23.54
N LEU A 302 -21.40 -5.76 -22.31
CA LEU A 302 -21.35 -6.70 -21.18
C LEU A 302 -22.00 -8.06 -21.48
N PRO A 303 -23.25 -8.13 -22.01
CA PRO A 303 -23.87 -9.41 -22.34
C PRO A 303 -23.10 -10.24 -23.38
N ALA A 304 -22.30 -9.59 -24.24
CA ALA A 304 -21.49 -10.26 -25.25
C ALA A 304 -20.17 -10.81 -24.69
N MET A 305 -19.76 -10.41 -23.49
CA MET A 305 -18.53 -10.86 -22.82
C MET A 305 -18.79 -12.13 -22.01
N THR A 306 -18.99 -13.24 -22.72
CA THR A 306 -19.50 -14.49 -22.11
C THR A 306 -18.58 -15.12 -21.06
N ASN A 307 -17.29 -14.75 -20.98
CA ASN A 307 -16.33 -15.40 -20.08
C ASN A 307 -16.01 -14.60 -18.82
N ILE A 308 -16.69 -13.48 -18.58
CA ILE A 308 -16.50 -12.69 -17.35
C ILE A 308 -17.07 -13.46 -16.17
N HIS A 309 -16.23 -13.68 -15.16
CA HIS A 309 -16.58 -14.34 -13.90
C HIS A 309 -16.56 -13.37 -12.71
N ILE A 310 -15.67 -12.38 -12.77
CA ILE A 310 -15.52 -11.35 -11.74
C ILE A 310 -15.75 -9.98 -12.36
N PHE A 311 -16.67 -9.22 -11.78
CA PHE A 311 -16.89 -7.83 -12.13
C PHE A 311 -16.64 -6.95 -10.91
N GLN A 312 -15.67 -6.04 -11.03
CA GLN A 312 -15.36 -5.05 -10.01
C GLN A 312 -15.73 -3.67 -10.53
N ILE A 313 -16.35 -2.84 -9.69
CA ILE A 313 -16.61 -1.44 -9.97
C ILE A 313 -16.07 -0.55 -8.86
N THR A 314 -15.40 0.52 -9.27
CA THR A 314 -14.88 1.58 -8.42
C THR A 314 -15.21 2.92 -9.07
N CYS A 315 -16.15 3.70 -8.53
CA CYS A 315 -16.50 4.98 -9.14
C CYS A 315 -16.95 6.08 -8.16
N PRO A 316 -16.60 7.36 -8.43
CA PRO A 316 -16.92 8.48 -7.54
C PRO A 316 -18.32 9.07 -7.72
N PHE A 317 -19.23 8.36 -8.38
CA PHE A 317 -20.60 8.79 -8.68
C PHE A 317 -21.56 7.59 -8.63
N HIS A 318 -22.87 7.83 -8.63
CA HIS A 318 -23.86 6.76 -8.68
C HIS A 318 -23.86 6.06 -10.04
N PRO A 319 -23.54 4.76 -10.10
CA PRO A 319 -23.61 4.02 -11.35
C PRO A 319 -25.01 4.09 -11.97
N PRO A 320 -25.13 4.16 -13.31
CA PRO A 320 -26.42 4.07 -13.98
C PRO A 320 -27.14 2.75 -13.65
N THR A 321 -28.45 2.80 -13.41
CA THR A 321 -29.27 1.58 -13.20
C THR A 321 -29.20 0.62 -14.41
N THR A 322 -29.06 1.17 -15.61
CA THR A 322 -28.93 0.42 -16.88
C THR A 322 -27.67 -0.45 -16.91
N LEU A 323 -26.56 0.00 -16.32
CA LEU A 323 -25.34 -0.80 -16.16
C LEU A 323 -25.61 -2.06 -15.33
N PHE A 324 -26.29 -1.91 -14.20
CA PHE A 324 -26.61 -3.05 -13.34
C PHE A 324 -27.61 -3.97 -14.02
N GLN A 325 -28.62 -3.46 -14.74
CA GLN A 325 -29.50 -4.30 -15.56
C GLN A 325 -28.73 -5.16 -16.56
N ALA A 326 -27.73 -4.59 -17.26
CA ALA A 326 -26.87 -5.35 -18.16
C ALA A 326 -26.04 -6.40 -17.41
N LEU A 327 -25.45 -6.02 -16.27
CA LEU A 327 -24.65 -6.90 -15.42
C LEU A 327 -25.43 -8.10 -14.89
N PHE A 328 -26.65 -7.89 -14.38
CA PHE A 328 -27.53 -8.97 -13.92
C PHE A 328 -28.06 -9.84 -15.06
N GLY A 329 -27.94 -9.40 -16.31
CA GLY A 329 -28.18 -10.22 -17.49
C GLY A 329 -27.05 -11.22 -17.78
N CYS A 330 -25.82 -10.96 -17.30
CA CYS A 330 -24.65 -11.79 -17.58
C CYS A 330 -24.69 -13.10 -16.79
N ALA A 331 -24.74 -14.24 -17.49
CA ALA A 331 -24.93 -15.54 -16.85
C ALA A 331 -23.73 -16.09 -16.06
N ASN A 332 -22.52 -15.61 -16.35
CA ASN A 332 -21.28 -16.20 -15.83
C ASN A 332 -20.61 -15.38 -14.71
N ILE A 333 -21.15 -14.21 -14.39
CA ILE A 333 -20.63 -13.37 -13.30
C ILE A 333 -21.05 -14.01 -11.97
N LYS A 334 -20.05 -14.40 -11.19
CA LYS A 334 -20.21 -15.09 -9.90
C LYS A 334 -19.65 -14.28 -8.73
N ASP A 335 -18.77 -13.32 -9.01
CA ASP A 335 -18.15 -12.45 -8.02
C ASP A 335 -18.37 -10.99 -8.44
N LEU A 336 -19.17 -10.26 -7.64
CA LEU A 336 -19.47 -8.86 -7.83
C LEU A 336 -18.84 -8.05 -6.70
N ARG A 337 -17.94 -7.15 -7.07
CA ARG A 337 -17.21 -6.30 -6.12
C ARG A 337 -17.51 -4.84 -6.39
N MET A 338 -18.11 -4.18 -5.42
CA MET A 338 -18.38 -2.76 -5.43
C MET A 338 -17.50 -2.13 -4.37
N THR A 339 -16.42 -1.51 -4.79
CA THR A 339 -15.45 -0.89 -3.89
C THR A 339 -15.45 0.60 -4.10
N ASP A 340 -15.50 1.37 -3.03
CA ASP A 340 -15.46 2.82 -3.07
C ASP A 340 -16.49 3.44 -4.03
N THR A 341 -17.67 2.83 -4.07
CA THR A 341 -18.74 3.13 -5.04
C THR A 341 -20.03 3.53 -4.30
N PRO A 342 -20.63 4.69 -4.59
CA PRO A 342 -21.90 5.12 -4.00
C PRO A 342 -23.08 4.18 -4.34
N LEU A 343 -23.95 3.93 -3.36
CA LEU A 343 -25.23 3.24 -3.57
C LEU A 343 -26.39 4.21 -3.80
N ASN A 344 -27.34 3.82 -4.64
CA ASN A 344 -28.63 4.49 -4.84
C ASN A 344 -29.76 3.46 -4.79
N LEU A 345 -30.95 3.87 -4.33
CA LEU A 345 -32.15 3.04 -4.15
C LEU A 345 -32.52 2.23 -5.39
N ASP A 346 -32.32 2.79 -6.58
CA ASP A 346 -32.73 2.18 -7.86
C ASP A 346 -31.61 1.40 -8.56
N LEU A 347 -30.49 1.13 -7.90
CA LEU A 347 -29.33 0.50 -8.52
C LEU A 347 -29.59 -0.98 -8.87
N PHE A 348 -30.41 -1.68 -8.07
CA PHE A 348 -30.66 -3.11 -8.24
C PHE A 348 -32.00 -3.37 -8.96
N PRO A 349 -32.04 -4.23 -9.99
CA PRO A 349 -33.26 -4.51 -10.72
C PRO A 349 -34.27 -5.24 -9.83
N LYS A 350 -35.54 -4.85 -9.92
CA LYS A 350 -36.66 -5.48 -9.17
C LYS A 350 -36.84 -6.97 -9.49
N ASN A 351 -36.44 -7.39 -10.69
CA ASN A 351 -36.51 -8.79 -11.14
C ASN A 351 -35.15 -9.12 -11.79
N PRO A 352 -34.15 -9.58 -11.02
CA PRO A 352 -32.90 -10.05 -11.61
C PRO A 352 -33.17 -11.27 -12.51
N ALA A 353 -32.29 -11.51 -13.48
CA ALA A 353 -32.47 -12.62 -14.40
C ALA A 353 -32.43 -13.96 -13.62
N PRO A 354 -33.33 -14.93 -13.90
CA PRO A 354 -33.45 -16.15 -13.09
C PRO A 354 -32.16 -17.00 -13.02
N HIS A 355 -31.30 -16.86 -14.02
CA HIS A 355 -30.03 -17.57 -14.13
C HIS A 355 -28.86 -16.88 -13.40
N PHE A 356 -29.05 -15.65 -12.90
CA PHE A 356 -27.98 -14.93 -12.22
C PHE A 356 -27.78 -15.48 -10.80
N GLN A 357 -26.68 -16.22 -10.60
CA GLN A 357 -26.35 -16.89 -9.35
C GLN A 357 -25.04 -16.35 -8.80
N LEU A 358 -25.15 -15.35 -7.92
CA LEU A 358 -23.98 -14.73 -7.31
C LEU A 358 -23.42 -15.63 -6.20
N GLU A 359 -22.13 -15.96 -6.28
CA GLU A 359 -21.43 -16.75 -5.26
C GLU A 359 -20.65 -15.87 -4.27
N ARG A 360 -20.19 -14.70 -4.71
CA ARG A 360 -19.44 -13.75 -3.89
C ARG A 360 -19.94 -12.32 -4.10
N PHE A 361 -20.21 -11.63 -3.00
CA PHE A 361 -20.56 -10.21 -3.03
C PHE A 361 -19.66 -9.43 -2.08
N THR A 362 -18.99 -8.41 -2.59
CA THR A 362 -18.22 -7.45 -1.81
C THR A 362 -18.80 -6.07 -2.01
N PHE A 363 -19.20 -5.42 -0.92
CA PHE A 363 -19.59 -4.02 -0.89
C PHE A 363 -18.77 -3.27 0.15
N LEU A 364 -17.82 -2.47 -0.35
CA LEU A 364 -17.03 -1.52 0.44
C LEU A 364 -17.44 -0.11 0.01
N PRO A 365 -18.22 0.62 0.81
CA PRO A 365 -18.72 1.94 0.44
C PRO A 365 -17.61 3.00 0.43
N VAL A 366 -17.98 4.16 -0.13
CA VAL A 366 -17.08 5.31 -0.26
C VAL A 366 -16.50 5.72 1.08
N ALA A 367 -15.16 5.84 1.12
CA ALA A 367 -14.38 6.25 2.29
C ALA A 367 -14.42 5.30 3.51
N GLU A 368 -14.95 4.08 3.38
CA GLU A 368 -14.95 3.05 4.44
C GLU A 368 -13.95 1.92 4.20
N ALA A 369 -13.07 2.08 3.20
CA ALA A 369 -11.93 1.19 3.02
C ALA A 369 -11.09 1.18 4.30
N LEU A 370 -10.90 -0.02 4.86
CA LEU A 370 -10.17 -0.21 6.09
C LEU A 370 -8.68 -0.07 5.86
N ARG A 371 -8.02 0.57 6.81
CA ARG A 371 -6.57 0.52 6.97
C ARG A 371 -6.26 -0.38 8.18
N VAL A 372 -5.39 -1.36 8.00
CA VAL A 372 -5.00 -2.31 9.06
C VAL A 372 -3.52 -2.10 9.37
N GLY A 373 -3.20 -1.85 10.64
CA GLY A 373 -1.86 -1.42 11.05
C GLY A 373 -1.42 -0.13 10.33
N GLU A 374 -0.13 0.20 10.37
CA GLU A 374 0.48 1.36 9.70
C GLU A 374 0.78 1.12 8.20
N GLY A 375 0.25 0.05 7.60
CA GLY A 375 0.57 -0.36 6.23
C GLY A 375 -0.37 0.07 5.10
N PRO A 376 0.08 0.09 3.82
CA PRO A 376 -0.72 0.35 2.65
C PRO A 376 -1.53 -0.89 2.28
N HIS A 377 -2.83 -0.75 2.41
CA HIS A 377 -3.79 -1.55 1.65
C HIS A 377 -3.81 -1.09 0.17
N ASP A 378 -3.81 0.23 -0.07
CA ASP A 378 -3.60 0.90 -1.37
C ASP A 378 -2.95 2.26 -1.05
N LYS A 379 -1.97 2.71 -1.85
CA LYS A 379 -1.28 4.00 -1.65
C LYS A 379 -2.29 5.16 -1.61
N LYS A 380 -3.39 5.06 -2.36
CA LYS A 380 -4.43 6.09 -2.37
C LYS A 380 -5.08 6.28 -1.01
N TYR A 381 -5.25 5.20 -0.25
CA TYR A 381 -5.88 5.31 1.07
C TYR A 381 -5.01 6.07 2.03
N HIS A 382 -3.68 6.19 1.83
CA HIS A 382 -2.78 6.95 2.72
C HIS A 382 -2.86 8.46 2.56
N ASP A 383 -3.27 8.94 1.39
CA ASP A 383 -3.30 10.36 1.08
C ASP A 383 -4.46 11.08 1.79
N LEU A 384 -4.20 12.17 2.51
CA LEU A 384 -5.26 13.00 3.10
C LEU A 384 -6.18 13.59 2.01
N SER A 385 -5.62 13.86 0.83
CA SER A 385 -6.37 14.32 -0.34
C SER A 385 -7.41 13.30 -0.78
N TYR A 386 -7.20 12.01 -0.49
CA TYR A 386 -8.17 10.96 -0.75
C TYR A 386 -9.46 11.22 0.02
N TYR A 387 -9.42 11.38 1.35
CA TYR A 387 -10.64 11.53 2.18
C TYR A 387 -11.30 12.90 2.08
N THR A 388 -10.55 13.94 1.74
CA THR A 388 -11.04 15.33 1.77
C THR A 388 -11.84 15.74 0.53
N ARG A 389 -12.00 14.85 -0.46
CA ARG A 389 -12.76 15.14 -1.70
C ARG A 389 -14.24 15.33 -1.44
N GLU A 390 -14.81 16.30 -2.14
CA GLU A 390 -16.20 16.72 -1.97
C GLU A 390 -17.22 15.58 -2.21
N TYR A 391 -17.02 14.73 -3.23
CA TYR A 391 -17.94 13.61 -3.46
C TYR A 391 -17.94 12.60 -2.31
N ARG A 392 -16.78 12.38 -1.67
CA ARG A 392 -16.67 11.45 -0.54
C ARG A 392 -17.36 12.00 0.69
N LYS A 393 -17.14 13.28 1.01
CA LYS A 393 -17.87 13.98 2.07
C LYS A 393 -19.39 13.89 1.86
N ARG A 394 -19.85 14.02 0.61
CA ARG A 394 -21.26 13.93 0.24
C ARG A 394 -21.84 12.53 0.40
N HIS A 395 -21.15 11.50 -0.07
CA HIS A 395 -21.68 10.12 0.01
C HIS A 395 -21.52 9.50 1.40
N TRP A 396 -20.56 9.98 2.19
CA TRP A 396 -20.40 9.60 3.58
C TRP A 396 -21.62 9.92 4.45
N SER A 397 -22.41 10.94 4.11
CA SER A 397 -23.56 11.40 4.91
C SER A 397 -24.94 10.86 4.46
N ALA A 398 -25.01 10.03 3.42
CA ALA A 398 -26.27 9.57 2.80
C ALA A 398 -26.78 8.21 3.36
N GLU A 399 -26.88 8.10 4.68
CA GLU A 399 -26.95 6.82 5.43
C GLU A 399 -28.27 6.02 5.23
N LEU A 400 -29.44 6.63 5.40
CA LEU A 400 -30.72 5.89 5.40
C LEU A 400 -31.07 5.27 4.04
N ALA A 401 -30.95 6.03 2.95
CA ALA A 401 -31.27 5.54 1.61
C ALA A 401 -30.41 4.31 1.25
N SER A 402 -29.19 4.27 1.77
CA SER A 402 -28.24 3.22 1.46
C SER A 402 -28.51 1.89 2.17
N GLN A 403 -29.01 1.93 3.41
CA GLN A 403 -29.46 0.73 4.15
C GLN A 403 -30.65 0.05 3.45
N PHE A 404 -31.65 0.83 3.02
CA PHE A 404 -32.80 0.30 2.27
C PHE A 404 -32.40 -0.32 0.92
N THR A 405 -31.37 0.25 0.28
CA THR A 405 -30.86 -0.22 -1.01
C THR A 405 -30.26 -1.63 -0.90
N LEU A 406 -29.34 -1.85 0.06
CA LEU A 406 -28.74 -3.17 0.26
C LEU A 406 -29.76 -4.20 0.75
N TRP A 407 -30.69 -3.79 1.61
CA TRP A 407 -31.77 -4.67 2.03
C TRP A 407 -32.59 -5.17 0.84
N SER A 408 -32.98 -4.25 -0.05
CA SER A 408 -33.72 -4.58 -1.27
C SER A 408 -32.91 -5.52 -2.17
N PHE A 409 -31.60 -5.34 -2.28
CA PHE A 409 -30.72 -6.26 -2.99
C PHE A 409 -30.85 -7.69 -2.45
N PHE A 410 -30.67 -7.91 -1.14
CA PHE A 410 -30.72 -9.28 -0.60
C PHE A 410 -32.12 -9.91 -0.65
N LEU A 411 -33.19 -9.13 -0.59
CA LEU A 411 -34.55 -9.65 -0.76
C LEU A 411 -34.84 -10.11 -2.20
N LEU A 412 -34.21 -9.48 -3.19
CA LEU A 412 -34.47 -9.74 -4.61
C LEU A 412 -33.53 -10.78 -5.21
N MET A 413 -32.41 -11.06 -4.54
CA MET A 413 -31.36 -11.93 -5.05
C MET A 413 -31.49 -13.37 -4.54
N PRO A 414 -31.19 -14.40 -5.37
CA PRO A 414 -31.13 -15.78 -4.91
C PRO A 414 -30.03 -15.93 -3.85
N SER A 415 -30.43 -16.09 -2.60
CA SER A 415 -29.52 -16.15 -1.46
C SER A 415 -28.84 -17.53 -1.31
N ASP A 416 -29.39 -18.57 -1.95
CA ASP A 416 -28.88 -19.94 -1.90
C ASP A 416 -27.54 -20.12 -2.61
N SER A 417 -27.16 -19.27 -3.58
CA SER A 417 -25.87 -19.40 -4.26
C SER A 417 -24.72 -18.72 -3.51
N LEU A 418 -25.02 -17.80 -2.59
CA LEU A 418 -24.03 -16.93 -1.97
C LEU A 418 -23.18 -17.69 -0.93
N LYS A 419 -21.86 -17.69 -1.15
CA LYS A 419 -20.85 -18.35 -0.28
C LYS A 419 -19.96 -17.35 0.45
N TYR A 420 -19.76 -16.16 -0.12
CA TYR A 420 -18.94 -15.11 0.46
C TYR A 420 -19.70 -13.78 0.47
N LEU A 421 -19.73 -13.11 1.62
CA LEU A 421 -20.35 -11.81 1.79
C LEU A 421 -19.42 -10.88 2.54
N GLN A 422 -19.07 -9.75 1.93
CA GLN A 422 -18.38 -8.64 2.58
C GLN A 422 -19.23 -7.38 2.51
N ILE A 423 -19.54 -6.79 3.68
CA ILE A 423 -20.42 -5.62 3.80
C ILE A 423 -19.97 -4.71 4.95
N SER A 424 -20.34 -3.43 4.87
CA SER A 424 -20.01 -2.45 5.90
C SER A 424 -21.13 -2.18 6.91
N GLY A 425 -20.78 -2.05 8.19
CA GLY A 425 -21.66 -1.91 9.37
C GLY A 425 -22.60 -0.71 9.34
N ARG A 426 -22.28 0.33 8.56
CA ARG A 426 -23.17 1.48 8.33
C ARG A 426 -24.42 1.12 7.52
N TYR A 427 -24.33 0.10 6.67
CA TYR A 427 -25.35 -0.21 5.66
C TYR A 427 -26.20 -1.43 6.04
N TYR A 428 -26.02 -1.98 7.24
CA TYR A 428 -26.88 -3.01 7.79
C TYR A 428 -26.95 -2.91 9.32
N ALA A 429 -28.14 -3.09 9.89
CA ALA A 429 -28.25 -3.44 11.30
C ALA A 429 -27.95 -4.94 11.46
N LEU A 430 -27.29 -5.36 12.53
CA LEU A 430 -27.10 -6.81 12.78
C LEU A 430 -28.43 -7.55 12.84
N SER A 431 -29.49 -6.88 13.29
CA SER A 431 -30.85 -7.41 13.32
C SER A 431 -31.39 -7.72 11.92
N ASN A 432 -30.96 -6.98 10.90
CA ASN A 432 -31.33 -7.22 9.51
C ASN A 432 -30.75 -8.56 9.02
N LEU A 433 -29.51 -8.90 9.39
CA LEU A 433 -28.87 -10.16 8.97
C LEU A 433 -29.64 -11.40 9.43
N VAL A 434 -30.38 -11.32 10.54
CA VAL A 434 -31.19 -12.43 11.06
C VAL A 434 -32.29 -12.85 10.08
N TYR A 435 -32.81 -11.92 9.27
CA TYR A 435 -33.88 -12.18 8.32
C TYR A 435 -33.38 -12.54 6.92
N LEU A 436 -32.07 -12.50 6.67
CA LEU A 436 -31.50 -12.89 5.39
C LEU A 436 -31.27 -14.41 5.37
N PRO A 437 -31.96 -15.18 4.51
CA PRO A 437 -31.77 -16.62 4.43
C PRO A 437 -30.47 -16.93 3.68
N LEU A 438 -29.34 -17.05 4.39
CA LEU A 438 -28.01 -17.29 3.83
C LEU A 438 -27.49 -18.71 4.16
N PRO A 439 -28.15 -19.79 3.66
CA PRO A 439 -27.89 -21.16 4.12
C PRO A 439 -26.54 -21.71 3.65
N ASN A 440 -26.02 -21.20 2.52
CA ASN A 440 -24.77 -21.65 1.92
C ASN A 440 -23.59 -20.71 2.15
N LEU A 441 -23.76 -19.68 2.98
CA LEU A 441 -22.69 -18.74 3.27
C LEU A 441 -21.58 -19.42 4.09
N GLU A 442 -20.36 -19.35 3.60
CA GLU A 442 -19.16 -19.95 4.20
C GLU A 442 -18.27 -18.88 4.85
N THR A 443 -18.28 -17.66 4.31
CA THR A 443 -17.50 -16.51 4.79
C THR A 443 -18.35 -15.24 4.91
N LEU A 444 -18.29 -14.62 6.09
CA LEU A 444 -18.91 -13.33 6.37
C LEU A 444 -17.83 -12.34 6.83
N VAL A 445 -17.73 -11.22 6.13
CA VAL A 445 -16.80 -10.13 6.43
C VAL A 445 -17.59 -8.86 6.70
N LEU A 446 -17.47 -8.34 7.92
CA LEU A 446 -18.10 -7.13 8.40
C LEU A 446 -17.02 -6.08 8.59
N THR A 447 -17.16 -4.91 7.95
CA THR A 447 -16.19 -3.80 8.03
C THR A 447 -16.84 -2.50 8.45
N GLY A 448 -16.07 -1.44 8.70
CA GLY A 448 -16.58 -0.08 8.87
C GLY A 448 -16.96 0.28 10.32
N PRO A 449 -17.82 1.30 10.55
CA PRO A 449 -18.19 1.71 11.90
C PRO A 449 -19.04 0.64 12.60
N GLU A 450 -19.20 0.79 13.91
CA GLU A 450 -20.02 -0.10 14.72
C GLU A 450 -21.49 -0.10 14.22
N PRO A 451 -22.13 -1.26 14.00
CA PRO A 451 -23.50 -1.32 13.50
C PRO A 451 -24.51 -0.70 14.47
N GLU A 452 -25.48 0.08 13.98
CA GLU A 452 -26.52 0.71 14.82
C GLU A 452 -27.32 -0.33 15.64
N GLY A 453 -27.64 0.01 16.91
CA GLY A 453 -28.48 -0.83 17.78
C GLY A 453 -27.75 -1.70 18.82
N HIS A 454 -26.62 -1.23 19.35
CA HIS A 454 -25.68 -1.88 20.30
C HIS A 454 -26.25 -2.51 21.59
N GLY A 455 -27.56 -2.46 21.83
CA GLY A 455 -28.18 -2.85 23.09
C GLY A 455 -28.36 -4.36 23.29
N ASP A 456 -28.28 -5.18 22.23
CA ASP A 456 -28.63 -6.60 22.31
C ASP A 456 -27.48 -7.50 21.81
N THR A 457 -26.63 -7.91 22.75
CA THR A 457 -25.43 -8.75 22.52
C THR A 457 -25.73 -10.16 21.99
N THR A 458 -27.00 -10.51 21.79
CA THR A 458 -27.47 -11.79 21.24
C THR A 458 -27.57 -11.81 19.71
N ILE A 459 -27.66 -10.64 19.06
CA ILE A 459 -28.06 -10.52 17.66
C ILE A 459 -27.06 -11.19 16.69
N LEU A 460 -25.74 -11.08 16.92
CA LEU A 460 -24.77 -11.72 16.03
C LEU A 460 -24.86 -13.25 16.11
N SER A 461 -25.04 -13.81 17.30
CA SER A 461 -25.22 -15.25 17.49
C SER A 461 -26.48 -15.74 16.77
N ASP A 462 -27.57 -14.97 16.84
CA ASP A 462 -28.82 -15.26 16.15
C ASP A 462 -28.70 -15.20 14.62
N ALA A 463 -27.95 -14.21 14.10
CA ALA A 463 -27.65 -14.13 12.67
C ALA A 463 -26.81 -15.33 12.21
N VAL A 464 -25.75 -15.68 12.95
CA VAL A 464 -24.88 -16.84 12.65
C VAL A 464 -25.67 -18.15 12.70
N ARG A 465 -26.66 -18.28 13.57
CA ARG A 465 -27.55 -19.46 13.64
C ARG A 465 -28.28 -19.72 12.32
N ARG A 466 -28.58 -18.67 11.54
CA ARG A 466 -29.23 -18.77 10.22
C ARG A 466 -28.25 -19.12 9.09
N MET A 467 -26.95 -19.23 9.39
CA MET A 467 -25.87 -19.49 8.44
C MET A 467 -25.13 -20.79 8.80
N PRO A 468 -25.72 -21.98 8.61
CA PRO A 468 -25.19 -23.26 9.12
C PRO A 468 -23.87 -23.71 8.49
N LYS A 469 -23.51 -23.16 7.32
CA LYS A 469 -22.23 -23.41 6.65
C LYS A 469 -21.16 -22.37 6.96
N LEU A 470 -21.47 -21.34 7.75
CA LEU A 470 -20.51 -20.28 8.05
C LEU A 470 -19.36 -20.87 8.87
N ARG A 471 -18.13 -20.74 8.37
CA ARG A 471 -16.90 -21.18 9.05
C ARG A 471 -15.91 -20.05 9.26
N ASP A 472 -16.01 -18.99 8.47
CA ASP A 472 -15.08 -17.87 8.47
C ASP A 472 -15.83 -16.56 8.77
N LEU A 473 -15.55 -15.98 9.93
CA LEU A 473 -16.16 -14.76 10.40
C LEU A 473 -15.09 -13.70 10.61
N ARG A 474 -15.20 -12.57 9.92
CA ARG A 474 -14.26 -11.46 10.01
C ARG A 474 -15.03 -10.20 10.39
N VAL A 475 -14.71 -9.59 11.54
CA VAL A 475 -15.43 -8.44 12.09
C VAL A 475 -14.44 -7.32 12.39
N MET A 476 -14.32 -6.40 11.45
CA MET A 476 -13.39 -5.29 11.48
C MET A 476 -14.13 -3.98 11.72
N ILE A 477 -14.42 -3.72 12.99
CA ILE A 477 -15.14 -2.52 13.42
C ILE A 477 -14.14 -1.41 13.72
N SER A 478 -14.49 -0.22 13.28
CA SER A 478 -13.73 1.00 13.47
C SER A 478 -14.49 1.96 14.39
N GLY A 479 -13.79 2.68 15.26
CA GLY A 479 -14.42 3.52 16.29
C GLY A 479 -15.03 4.79 15.69
N ASN A 480 -16.09 5.34 16.30
CA ASN A 480 -16.75 6.55 15.80
C ASN A 480 -15.75 7.71 15.59
N LEU A 481 -15.75 8.27 14.37
CA LEU A 481 -14.87 9.36 13.93
C LEU A 481 -15.16 10.72 14.61
N GLN A 482 -16.18 10.82 15.47
CA GLN A 482 -16.61 12.06 16.13
C GLN A 482 -15.69 12.54 17.28
N GLY A 483 -14.40 12.19 17.27
CA GLY A 483 -13.40 12.81 18.14
C GLY A 483 -13.41 12.38 19.61
N VAL A 484 -14.43 11.67 20.10
CA VAL A 484 -14.43 11.11 21.45
C VAL A 484 -13.55 9.85 21.47
N ALA A 485 -12.52 9.82 22.31
CA ALA A 485 -11.79 8.58 22.57
C ALA A 485 -12.79 7.57 23.14
N PRO A 486 -12.93 6.36 22.57
CA PRO A 486 -13.86 5.38 23.11
C PRO A 486 -13.53 5.16 24.59
N SER A 487 -14.49 5.43 25.48
CA SER A 487 -14.35 4.97 26.85
C SER A 487 -14.28 3.45 26.81
N VAL A 488 -13.46 2.85 27.68
CA VAL A 488 -13.25 1.39 27.81
C VAL A 488 -14.57 0.58 27.93
N SER A 489 -15.69 1.27 28.19
CA SER A 489 -17.05 0.74 28.29
C SER A 489 -17.83 0.54 26.97
N GLN A 490 -17.28 0.88 25.79
CA GLN A 490 -17.96 0.73 24.48
C GLN A 490 -17.23 -0.26 23.56
N SER A 491 -17.04 -1.51 24.00
CA SER A 491 -16.47 -2.56 23.14
C SER A 491 -17.58 -3.36 22.47
N PHE A 492 -17.45 -3.60 21.16
CA PHE A 492 -18.43 -4.38 20.41
C PHE A 492 -18.36 -5.85 20.83
N CYS A 493 -19.42 -6.36 21.44
CA CYS A 493 -19.43 -7.71 22.01
C CYS A 493 -19.85 -8.75 20.97
N LEU A 494 -18.94 -9.68 20.67
CA LEU A 494 -19.20 -10.78 19.73
C LEU A 494 -19.95 -11.96 20.36
N ALA A 495 -19.90 -12.06 21.69
CA ALA A 495 -20.57 -13.08 22.48
C ALA A 495 -21.56 -12.43 23.46
N PRO A 496 -22.64 -13.12 23.84
CA PRO A 496 -23.63 -12.58 24.77
C PRO A 496 -23.01 -12.17 26.11
N VAL A 497 -23.29 -10.95 26.56
CA VAL A 497 -22.79 -10.42 27.84
C VAL A 497 -23.86 -10.57 28.90
N GLY A 498 -23.87 -11.72 29.58
CA GLY A 498 -24.66 -11.92 30.80
C GLY A 498 -25.99 -12.64 30.60
N SER A 499 -26.51 -13.15 31.72
CA SER A 499 -27.74 -13.92 31.83
C SER A 499 -28.97 -13.04 31.63
N THR A 500 -29.35 -12.74 30.40
CA THR A 500 -30.75 -12.39 30.11
C THR A 500 -31.61 -13.61 30.52
N PRO A 501 -32.70 -13.40 31.28
CA PRO A 501 -33.53 -14.51 31.74
C PRO A 501 -34.08 -15.26 30.52
N ARG A 502 -33.73 -16.54 30.41
CA ARG A 502 -34.17 -17.44 29.34
C ARG A 502 -35.69 -17.46 29.26
N GLN A 503 -36.24 -17.21 28.08
CA GLN A 503 -37.62 -17.57 27.81
C GLN A 503 -37.69 -19.11 27.70
N PRO A 504 -38.67 -19.80 28.31
CA PRO A 504 -38.72 -21.27 28.36
C PRO A 504 -38.75 -22.01 27.01
N TRP A 505 -38.94 -21.29 25.89
CA TRP A 505 -39.02 -21.82 24.52
C TRP A 505 -37.75 -21.56 23.68
N GLU A 506 -36.70 -20.98 24.26
CA GLU A 506 -35.40 -20.83 23.60
C GLU A 506 -34.58 -22.12 23.77
N ASP A 507 -34.85 -23.10 22.91
CA ASP A 507 -34.34 -24.49 23.02
C ASP A 507 -32.81 -24.66 22.81
N VAL A 508 -32.04 -23.60 22.49
CA VAL A 508 -30.60 -23.71 22.20
C VAL A 508 -29.79 -22.55 22.79
N SER A 509 -28.75 -22.88 23.58
CA SER A 509 -27.81 -21.88 24.12
C SER A 509 -27.12 -21.10 22.98
N PRO A 510 -26.94 -19.77 23.09
CA PRO A 510 -26.15 -18.96 22.13
C PRO A 510 -24.75 -19.53 21.85
N ASP A 511 -24.22 -20.32 22.79
CA ASP A 511 -22.94 -21.03 22.71
C ASP A 511 -22.85 -21.99 21.52
N LEU A 512 -23.98 -22.56 21.05
CA LEU A 512 -23.97 -23.60 20.02
C LEU A 512 -23.74 -23.04 18.62
N ALA A 513 -24.25 -21.82 18.33
CA ALA A 513 -24.19 -21.24 16.99
C ALA A 513 -22.78 -20.75 16.63
N LEU A 514 -22.08 -20.10 17.56
CA LEU A 514 -20.71 -19.63 17.35
C LEU A 514 -19.69 -20.78 17.33
N GLY A 515 -20.01 -21.92 17.95
CA GLY A 515 -19.11 -23.09 18.00
C GLY A 515 -18.74 -23.66 16.63
N GLN A 516 -19.52 -23.37 15.59
CA GLN A 516 -19.25 -23.80 14.21
C GLN A 516 -18.13 -23.00 13.53
N ILE A 517 -17.80 -21.81 14.05
CA ILE A 517 -16.79 -20.93 13.45
C ILE A 517 -15.40 -21.53 13.64
N LYS A 518 -14.63 -21.53 12.54
CA LYS A 518 -13.28 -22.08 12.44
C LYS A 518 -12.22 -21.01 12.28
N HIS A 519 -12.55 -19.92 11.61
CA HIS A 519 -11.64 -18.80 11.37
C HIS A 519 -12.28 -17.51 11.87
N LEU A 520 -11.57 -16.78 12.72
CA LEU A 520 -12.06 -15.55 13.35
C LEU A 520 -11.04 -14.43 13.21
N ALA A 521 -11.37 -13.39 12.44
CA ALA A 521 -10.57 -12.16 12.38
C ALA A 521 -11.35 -11.01 12.99
N VAL A 522 -10.76 -10.23 13.88
CA VAL A 522 -11.46 -9.15 14.58
C VAL A 522 -10.60 -7.91 14.74
N SER A 523 -11.22 -6.73 14.83
CA SER A 523 -10.51 -5.52 15.22
C SER A 523 -10.29 -5.44 16.73
N THR A 524 -9.31 -4.63 17.16
CA THR A 524 -9.00 -4.40 18.60
C THR A 524 -10.16 -3.82 19.43
N LEU A 525 -11.16 -3.23 18.75
CA LEU A 525 -12.38 -2.70 19.38
C LEU A 525 -13.42 -3.78 19.74
N CYS A 526 -13.26 -5.01 19.21
CA CYS A 526 -14.14 -6.11 19.55
C CYS A 526 -13.81 -6.68 20.94
N ASN A 527 -14.83 -6.95 21.75
CA ASN A 527 -14.68 -7.73 22.98
C ASN A 527 -14.64 -9.23 22.63
N ILE A 528 -13.53 -9.88 23.00
CA ILE A 528 -13.28 -11.29 22.75
C ILE A 528 -13.18 -12.14 24.02
N ASP A 529 -13.43 -11.57 25.21
CA ASP A 529 -13.13 -12.26 26.48
C ASP A 529 -13.91 -13.58 26.61
N LYS A 530 -15.19 -13.56 26.23
CA LYS A 530 -16.09 -14.73 26.30
C LYS A 530 -16.09 -15.58 25.03
N ILE A 531 -15.44 -15.15 23.95
CA ILE A 531 -15.56 -15.85 22.67
C ILE A 531 -14.97 -17.27 22.72
N PHE A 532 -13.96 -17.46 23.56
CA PHE A 532 -13.27 -18.74 23.74
C PHE A 532 -14.07 -19.75 24.55
N GLU A 533 -15.12 -19.33 25.26
CA GLU A 533 -16.06 -20.23 25.91
C GLU A 533 -16.97 -20.91 24.86
N CYS A 534 -17.35 -20.16 23.82
CA CYS A 534 -18.26 -20.58 22.76
C CYS A 534 -17.52 -21.23 21.56
N MET A 535 -16.42 -20.63 21.08
CA MET A 535 -15.68 -21.04 19.87
C MET A 535 -14.55 -22.04 20.17
N ARG A 536 -14.89 -23.23 20.68
CA ARG A 536 -13.88 -24.22 21.11
C ARG A 536 -13.16 -24.96 19.97
N SER A 537 -13.62 -24.78 18.74
CA SER A 537 -13.10 -25.48 17.56
C SER A 537 -12.31 -24.59 16.61
N LEU A 538 -11.91 -23.40 17.09
CA LEU A 538 -11.20 -22.38 16.32
C LEU A 538 -9.83 -22.87 15.85
N GLU A 539 -9.54 -22.65 14.58
CA GLU A 539 -8.32 -23.08 13.89
C GLU A 539 -7.45 -21.89 13.48
N ARG A 540 -8.05 -20.71 13.27
CA ARG A 540 -7.33 -19.48 12.90
C ARG A 540 -7.90 -18.28 13.66
N LEU A 541 -7.00 -17.50 14.26
CA LEU A 541 -7.35 -16.25 14.95
C LEU A 541 -6.47 -15.11 14.43
N ALA A 542 -7.10 -13.99 14.09
CA ALA A 542 -6.41 -12.73 13.80
C ALA A 542 -7.05 -11.59 14.61
N VAL A 543 -6.24 -10.84 15.37
CA VAL A 543 -6.70 -9.64 16.07
C VAL A 543 -5.90 -8.44 15.60
N LEU A 544 -6.58 -7.45 15.01
CA LEU A 544 -5.98 -6.46 14.13
C LEU A 544 -6.32 -5.04 14.56
N ALA A 545 -5.34 -4.15 14.51
CA ALA A 545 -5.56 -2.72 14.72
C ALA A 545 -6.11 -2.10 13.44
N VAL A 546 -7.24 -1.40 13.54
CA VAL A 546 -7.85 -0.65 12.43
C VAL A 546 -7.55 0.82 12.60
N ILE A 547 -7.04 1.47 11.55
CA ILE A 547 -6.82 2.92 11.51
C ILE A 547 -8.10 3.61 11.03
N ASN A 548 -8.59 4.53 11.86
CA ASN A 548 -9.51 5.58 11.44
C ASN A 548 -8.76 6.91 11.42
N HIS A 549 -8.43 7.41 10.23
CA HIS A 549 -7.82 8.72 10.08
C HIS A 549 -8.65 9.78 10.82
N PRO A 550 -8.08 10.69 11.65
CA PRO A 550 -6.67 11.03 11.87
C PRO A 550 -5.99 10.31 13.07
N ARG A 551 -6.43 9.12 13.48
CA ARG A 551 -5.87 8.39 14.65
C ARG A 551 -4.83 7.36 14.25
N ILE A 552 -3.84 7.14 15.13
CA ILE A 552 -2.82 6.08 15.09
C ILE A 552 -3.51 4.72 15.40
N PRO A 553 -3.13 3.60 14.76
CA PRO A 553 -3.64 2.28 15.12
C PRO A 553 -3.27 1.96 16.56
N LEU A 554 -4.27 1.54 17.34
CA LEU A 554 -4.09 1.06 18.70
C LEU A 554 -4.19 -0.47 18.67
N GLY A 555 -3.06 -1.13 18.90
CA GLY A 555 -2.97 -2.58 19.07
C GLY A 555 -3.70 -3.05 20.34
N LEU A 556 -3.59 -4.33 20.68
CA LEU A 556 -4.02 -4.78 22.00
C LEU A 556 -2.93 -4.51 23.04
N PRO A 557 -3.26 -3.95 24.21
CA PRO A 557 -2.30 -3.90 25.31
C PRO A 557 -1.97 -5.32 25.78
N GLY A 558 -0.72 -5.57 26.14
CA GLY A 558 -0.17 -6.88 26.47
C GLY A 558 -0.90 -7.58 27.61
N TRP A 559 -1.44 -6.84 28.58
CA TRP A 559 -2.29 -7.43 29.63
C TRP A 559 -3.58 -8.06 29.07
N ARG A 560 -4.16 -7.48 28.02
CA ARG A 560 -5.37 -8.00 27.37
C ARG A 560 -5.05 -9.23 26.52
N VAL A 561 -3.88 -9.25 25.87
CA VAL A 561 -3.37 -10.44 25.17
C VAL A 561 -3.10 -11.58 26.15
N ARG A 562 -2.50 -11.30 27.32
CA ARG A 562 -2.30 -12.29 28.38
C ARG A 562 -3.63 -12.87 28.86
N ASN A 563 -4.61 -12.02 29.18
CA ASN A 563 -5.94 -12.47 29.58
C ASN A 563 -6.62 -13.32 28.51
N MET A 564 -6.48 -12.93 27.23
CA MET A 564 -6.98 -13.69 26.10
C MET A 564 -6.39 -15.11 26.06
N ILE A 565 -5.07 -15.24 26.21
CA ILE A 565 -4.38 -16.55 26.24
C ILE A 565 -4.78 -17.37 27.47
N GLU A 566 -4.90 -16.76 28.65
CA GLU A 566 -5.36 -17.45 29.87
C GLU A 566 -6.81 -17.96 29.75
N ASN A 567 -7.68 -17.19 29.08
CA ASN A 567 -9.03 -17.62 28.75
C ASN A 567 -9.01 -18.82 27.79
N MET A 568 -8.09 -18.86 26.81
CA MET A 568 -7.91 -20.03 25.94
C MET A 568 -7.46 -21.27 26.70
N ILE A 569 -6.51 -21.12 27.63
CA ILE A 569 -6.00 -22.21 28.48
C ILE A 569 -7.14 -22.76 29.35
N SER A 570 -7.84 -21.88 30.06
CA SER A 570 -8.92 -22.23 30.97
C SER A 570 -10.07 -22.97 30.26
N ASN A 571 -10.39 -22.55 29.03
CA ASN A 571 -11.47 -23.14 28.23
C ASN A 571 -11.00 -24.27 27.29
N LYS A 572 -9.69 -24.56 27.22
CA LYS A 572 -9.08 -25.51 26.28
C LYS A 572 -9.46 -25.25 24.81
N SER A 573 -9.68 -23.98 24.44
CA SER A 573 -10.15 -23.58 23.11
C SER A 573 -9.01 -23.50 22.08
N GLY A 574 -7.75 -23.41 22.51
CA GLY A 574 -6.57 -23.35 21.64
C GLY A 574 -6.15 -24.70 21.02
N LYS A 575 -6.80 -25.81 21.37
CA LYS A 575 -6.40 -27.18 20.99
C LYS A 575 -6.25 -27.40 19.47
N TYR A 576 -7.10 -26.75 18.67
CA TYR A 576 -7.13 -26.89 17.21
C TYR A 576 -6.48 -25.73 16.47
N MET A 577 -5.99 -24.72 17.19
CA MET A 577 -5.42 -23.51 16.61
C MET A 577 -4.16 -23.85 15.81
N ARG A 578 -4.11 -23.40 14.57
CA ARG A 578 -2.98 -23.54 13.64
C ARG A 578 -2.39 -22.19 13.23
N LEU A 579 -3.18 -21.11 13.27
CA LEU A 579 -2.73 -19.76 12.92
C LEU A 579 -3.13 -18.77 14.00
N PHE A 580 -2.14 -18.03 14.50
CA PHE A 580 -2.34 -16.97 15.48
C PHE A 580 -1.68 -15.68 14.97
N ARG A 581 -2.50 -14.65 14.75
CA ARG A 581 -2.10 -13.30 14.33
C ARG A 581 -2.60 -12.30 15.37
N VAL A 582 -1.73 -11.43 15.88
CA VAL A 582 -2.14 -10.36 16.80
C VAL A 582 -1.29 -9.11 16.61
N MET A 583 -1.95 -7.95 16.61
CA MET A 583 -1.32 -6.64 16.71
C MET A 583 -1.36 -6.18 18.17
N ILE A 584 -0.20 -5.82 18.75
CA ILE A 584 -0.05 -5.45 20.16
C ILE A 584 0.50 -4.03 20.31
N GLU A 585 0.13 -3.33 21.38
CA GLU A 585 0.68 -2.00 21.69
C GLU A 585 2.02 -2.07 22.41
N ASP A 586 2.21 -3.10 23.24
CA ASP A 586 3.42 -3.27 24.03
C ASP A 586 4.48 -4.05 23.24
N GLY A 587 5.75 -3.92 23.60
CA GLY A 587 6.81 -4.78 23.05
C GLY A 587 6.55 -6.27 23.34
N LEU A 588 6.95 -7.15 22.42
CA LEU A 588 6.80 -8.59 22.58
C LEU A 588 7.74 -9.14 23.66
N GLU A 589 7.19 -9.62 24.78
CA GLU A 589 7.91 -10.39 25.80
C GLU A 589 7.97 -11.88 25.44
N TYR A 590 9.12 -12.55 25.61
CA TYR A 590 9.27 -13.98 25.28
C TYR A 590 8.33 -14.90 26.10
N HIS A 591 8.00 -14.53 27.34
CA HIS A 591 7.03 -15.26 28.18
C HIS A 591 5.64 -15.38 27.55
N LEU A 592 5.28 -14.46 26.66
CA LEU A 592 4.03 -14.53 25.90
C LEU A 592 4.03 -15.75 24.97
N LEU A 593 5.16 -16.05 24.33
CA LEU A 593 5.33 -17.20 23.43
C LEU A 593 5.23 -18.53 24.22
N GLU A 594 5.81 -18.60 25.41
CA GLU A 594 5.66 -19.78 26.28
C GLU A 594 4.21 -20.04 26.69
N ARG A 595 3.46 -18.98 27.04
CA ARG A 595 2.03 -19.09 27.36
C ARG A 595 1.22 -19.47 26.14
N LEU A 596 1.55 -18.91 24.98
CA LEU A 596 0.91 -19.24 23.72
C LEU A 596 1.12 -20.71 23.36
N TYR A 597 2.31 -21.27 23.58
CA TYR A 597 2.57 -22.71 23.40
C TYR A 597 1.67 -23.56 24.30
N LYS A 598 1.55 -23.19 25.59
CA LYS A 598 0.67 -23.89 26.55
C LYS A 598 -0.79 -23.88 26.10
N ALA A 599 -1.26 -22.77 25.53
CA ALA A 599 -2.62 -22.65 25.02
C ALA A 599 -2.84 -23.40 23.70
N CYS A 600 -1.87 -23.30 22.78
CA CYS A 600 -2.00 -23.64 21.36
C CYS A 600 -0.76 -24.41 20.85
N PRO A 601 -0.54 -25.67 21.29
CA PRO A 601 0.68 -26.43 20.97
C PRO A 601 0.81 -26.86 19.49
N LYS A 602 -0.25 -26.70 18.70
CA LYS A 602 -0.31 -27.12 17.28
C LYS A 602 -0.17 -25.95 16.29
N LEU A 603 0.29 -24.79 16.75
CA LEU A 603 0.47 -23.64 15.87
C LEU A 603 1.47 -23.94 14.75
N GLU A 604 1.04 -23.65 13.53
CA GLU A 604 1.85 -23.71 12.30
C GLU A 604 2.30 -22.31 11.87
N PHE A 605 1.55 -21.27 12.26
CA PHE A 605 1.79 -19.88 11.91
C PHE A 605 1.60 -18.97 13.13
N ILE A 606 2.63 -18.18 13.46
CA ILE A 606 2.59 -17.14 14.48
C ILE A 606 3.02 -15.82 13.84
N GLU A 607 2.23 -14.78 14.04
CA GLU A 607 2.58 -13.41 13.69
C GLU A 607 2.14 -12.48 14.81
N ILE A 608 3.09 -11.76 15.38
CA ILE A 608 2.87 -10.77 16.42
C ILE A 608 3.48 -9.47 15.93
N GLU A 609 2.63 -8.49 15.61
CA GLU A 609 3.04 -7.17 15.14
C GLU A 609 2.99 -6.17 16.30
N SER A 610 3.96 -5.27 16.39
CA SER A 610 3.94 -4.19 17.36
C SER A 610 3.39 -2.91 16.72
N CYS A 611 2.26 -2.39 17.19
CA CYS A 611 1.73 -1.11 16.76
C CYS A 611 2.48 0.05 17.44
N GLY A 612 2.93 1.03 16.65
CA GLY A 612 3.58 2.23 17.17
C GLY A 612 5.11 2.11 17.30
N TYR A 613 5.79 3.19 17.66
CA TYR A 613 7.26 3.22 17.77
C TYR A 613 7.71 2.86 19.19
N HIS A 614 8.45 1.76 19.30
CA HIS A 614 9.22 1.43 20.50
C HIS A 614 10.71 1.52 20.17
N GLU A 615 11.26 2.71 20.34
CA GLU A 615 12.71 2.89 20.46
C GLU A 615 13.13 2.34 21.83
N GLY A 616 13.86 1.23 21.88
CA GLY A 616 14.31 0.71 23.17
C GLY A 616 14.75 -0.75 23.20
N ASP A 617 15.67 -0.99 24.13
CA ASP A 617 16.21 -2.29 24.54
C ASP A 617 15.10 -3.10 25.23
N VAL A 618 14.61 -4.19 24.63
CA VAL A 618 13.62 -5.08 25.29
C VAL A 618 14.24 -5.81 26.49
N GLY A 619 15.54 -5.63 26.78
CA GLY A 619 16.17 -6.24 27.94
C GLY A 619 16.13 -7.77 27.92
N HIS A 620 15.92 -8.38 26.74
CA HIS A 620 15.81 -9.82 26.55
C HIS A 620 16.77 -10.28 25.47
N TYR A 621 17.49 -11.36 25.74
CA TYR A 621 18.48 -11.89 24.83
C TYR A 621 17.79 -12.74 23.74
N TRP A 622 18.42 -12.84 22.57
CA TRP A 622 17.95 -13.73 21.49
C TRP A 622 17.70 -15.16 21.96
N THR A 623 18.51 -15.62 22.93
CA THR A 623 18.40 -16.95 23.55
C THR A 623 17.08 -17.18 24.26
N ASP A 624 16.47 -16.15 24.84
CA ASP A 624 15.21 -16.26 25.56
C ASP A 624 14.06 -16.56 24.59
N TYR A 625 14.06 -15.91 23.42
CA TYR A 625 13.11 -16.21 22.34
C TYR A 625 13.34 -17.60 21.75
N GLY A 626 14.60 -18.01 21.56
CA GLY A 626 14.96 -19.35 21.09
C GLY A 626 14.39 -20.44 22.01
N ALA A 627 14.62 -20.31 23.32
CA ALA A 627 14.11 -21.24 24.33
C ALA A 627 12.56 -21.25 24.39
N ALA A 628 11.92 -20.09 24.29
CA ALA A 628 10.45 -20.03 24.28
C ALA A 628 9.84 -20.71 23.03
N LEU A 629 10.55 -20.70 21.90
CA LEU A 629 10.09 -21.23 20.62
C LEU A 629 10.45 -22.69 20.35
N GLU A 630 11.47 -23.25 21.02
CA GLU A 630 11.98 -24.61 20.77
C GLU A 630 10.90 -25.70 20.90
N ASN A 631 9.89 -25.44 21.73
CA ASN A 631 8.80 -26.38 22.00
C ASN A 631 7.78 -26.48 20.84
N PHE A 632 7.76 -25.53 19.91
CA PHE A 632 6.79 -25.53 18.80
C PHE A 632 7.20 -26.47 17.66
N GLN A 633 6.82 -27.74 17.75
CA GLN A 633 7.19 -28.78 16.77
C GLN A 633 6.51 -28.66 15.39
N HIS A 634 5.44 -27.86 15.29
CA HIS A 634 4.64 -27.71 14.07
C HIS A 634 4.80 -26.35 13.40
N LEU A 635 5.55 -25.43 14.01
CA LEU A 635 5.67 -24.05 13.55
C LEU A 635 6.47 -23.99 12.25
N LYS A 636 5.83 -23.50 11.19
CA LYS A 636 6.39 -23.37 9.84
C LYS A 636 6.66 -21.91 9.46
N PHE A 637 5.85 -21.00 9.99
CA PHE A 637 5.89 -19.57 9.70
C PHE A 637 5.90 -18.77 10.99
N LEU A 638 6.86 -17.86 11.11
CA LEU A 638 7.01 -17.00 12.27
C LEU A 638 7.26 -15.55 11.83
N ARG A 639 6.49 -14.60 12.36
CA ARG A 639 6.69 -13.17 12.18
C ARG A 639 6.67 -12.46 13.52
N LEU A 640 7.73 -11.72 13.83
CA LEU A 640 7.89 -11.08 15.12
C LEU A 640 8.19 -9.58 14.96
N GLY A 641 7.36 -8.75 15.57
CA GLY A 641 7.64 -7.35 15.89
C GLY A 641 8.46 -7.29 17.18
N ILE A 642 9.78 -7.32 17.02
CA ILE A 642 10.76 -7.09 18.10
C ILE A 642 11.74 -6.01 17.64
N PRO A 643 12.24 -5.15 18.53
CA PRO A 643 13.27 -4.18 18.18
C PRO A 643 14.64 -4.88 18.05
N PHE A 644 15.49 -4.31 17.20
CA PHE A 644 16.89 -4.70 17.00
C PHE A 644 17.80 -3.53 17.40
N GLU A 645 19.00 -3.81 17.88
CA GLU A 645 19.99 -2.78 18.22
C GLU A 645 20.45 -2.06 16.95
N GLY A 646 20.05 -0.78 16.80
CA GLY A 646 20.37 0.03 15.63
C GLY A 646 19.10 0.69 15.08
N CYS A 647 19.05 2.02 15.13
CA CYS A 647 17.86 2.77 14.72
C CYS A 647 17.47 2.44 13.26
N ASP A 648 16.18 2.21 13.01
CA ASP A 648 15.56 2.30 11.68
C ASP A 648 15.63 3.75 11.10
N GLU A 649 16.25 4.68 11.83
CA GLU A 649 16.47 6.06 11.41
C GLU A 649 17.74 6.25 10.57
N ARG A 650 17.52 6.70 9.32
CA ARG A 650 18.49 6.97 8.24
C ARG A 650 19.62 7.93 8.61
N THR A 651 20.65 7.47 9.34
CA THR A 651 21.84 8.30 9.61
C THR A 651 23.19 7.68 9.22
N GLN A 652 23.21 6.43 8.71
CA GLN A 652 24.43 5.75 8.24
C GLN A 652 24.38 5.44 6.74
N LEU A 653 25.54 5.18 6.13
CA LEU A 653 25.79 5.19 4.68
C LEU A 653 25.19 4.01 3.88
N ASP A 654 24.64 2.99 4.55
CA ASP A 654 23.60 2.09 4.01
C ASP A 654 22.95 1.33 5.18
N PRO A 655 21.91 1.90 5.83
CA PRO A 655 21.27 1.29 7.00
C PRO A 655 20.50 0.02 6.63
N ALA A 656 20.11 -0.14 5.36
CA ALA A 656 19.37 -1.31 4.91
C ALA A 656 20.24 -2.56 4.97
N ALA A 657 21.53 -2.48 4.63
CA ALA A 657 22.45 -3.62 4.70
C ALA A 657 22.70 -4.11 6.14
N PHE A 658 22.88 -3.19 7.10
CA PHE A 658 23.13 -3.52 8.51
C PHE A 658 21.87 -4.05 9.22
N LEU A 659 20.74 -3.35 9.10
CA LEU A 659 19.47 -3.76 9.71
C LEU A 659 18.97 -5.12 9.22
N ARG A 660 19.31 -5.47 7.97
CA ARG A 660 19.05 -6.79 7.38
C ARG A 660 20.00 -7.86 7.91
N ALA A 661 21.23 -7.51 8.28
CA ALA A 661 22.22 -8.46 8.79
C ALA A 661 21.83 -9.01 10.17
N ASP A 662 21.48 -8.14 11.13
CA ASP A 662 21.10 -8.60 12.49
C ASP A 662 19.81 -9.44 12.47
N ARG A 663 18.81 -9.02 11.68
CA ARG A 663 17.60 -9.80 11.42
C ARG A 663 17.92 -11.15 10.79
N ARG A 664 18.91 -11.21 9.89
CA ARG A 664 19.35 -12.45 9.26
C ARG A 664 20.03 -13.38 10.26
N ASP A 665 20.93 -12.86 11.10
CA ASP A 665 21.65 -13.64 12.10
C ASP A 665 20.70 -14.17 13.17
N PHE A 666 19.79 -13.32 13.67
CA PHE A 666 18.74 -13.77 14.57
C PHE A 666 17.81 -14.80 13.91
N GLY A 667 17.45 -14.60 12.64
CA GLY A 667 16.67 -15.56 11.88
C GLY A 667 17.35 -16.93 11.71
N ILE A 668 18.67 -16.95 11.49
CA ILE A 668 19.48 -18.18 11.45
C ILE A 668 19.46 -18.86 12.83
N TYR A 669 19.63 -18.09 13.91
CA TYR A 669 19.59 -18.60 15.27
C TYR A 669 18.24 -19.27 15.58
N ILE A 670 17.12 -18.57 15.37
CA ILE A 670 15.79 -19.13 15.62
C ILE A 670 15.51 -20.36 14.74
N ALA A 671 15.94 -20.34 13.47
CA ALA A 671 15.81 -21.49 12.58
C ALA A 671 16.63 -22.71 13.06
N SER A 672 17.71 -22.49 13.83
CA SER A 672 18.47 -23.57 14.47
C SER A 672 17.73 -24.16 15.68
N CYS A 673 17.00 -23.34 16.45
CA CYS A 673 16.19 -23.77 17.58
C CYS A 673 14.87 -24.45 17.16
N VAL A 674 14.31 -24.10 16.00
CA VAL A 674 13.02 -24.60 15.52
C VAL A 674 13.18 -25.31 14.17
N PRO A 675 13.43 -26.63 14.13
CA PRO A 675 13.69 -27.37 12.90
C PRO A 675 12.52 -27.37 11.89
N SER A 676 11.28 -27.29 12.38
CA SER A 676 10.07 -27.24 11.53
C SER A 676 9.91 -25.90 10.78
N LEU A 677 10.63 -24.86 11.19
CA LEU A 677 10.47 -23.52 10.64
C LEU A 677 10.98 -23.47 9.20
N THR A 678 10.13 -22.96 8.31
CA THR A 678 10.40 -22.81 6.86
C THR A 678 10.52 -21.35 6.44
N ARG A 679 9.91 -20.44 7.20
CA ARG A 679 9.94 -18.99 6.93
C ARG A 679 9.93 -18.21 8.24
N ILE A 680 10.74 -17.17 8.29
CA ILE A 680 10.77 -16.21 9.39
C ILE A 680 10.72 -14.79 8.86
N GLY A 681 10.02 -13.89 9.53
CA GLY A 681 9.94 -12.49 9.17
C GLY A 681 10.02 -11.58 10.38
N PHE A 682 10.49 -10.37 10.14
CA PHE A 682 10.65 -9.35 11.16
C PHE A 682 10.04 -8.05 10.70
N GLU A 683 9.55 -7.27 11.66
CA GLU A 683 9.07 -5.92 11.38
C GLU A 683 10.24 -5.06 10.86
N TYR A 684 9.95 -4.30 9.81
CA TYR A 684 10.87 -3.43 9.11
C TYR A 684 10.18 -2.10 8.85
N ARG A 685 10.50 -1.13 9.70
CA ARG A 685 9.97 0.23 9.58
C ARG A 685 10.77 1.01 8.57
N MET A 686 10.09 1.61 7.61
CA MET A 686 10.72 2.44 6.58
C MET A 686 10.07 3.82 6.56
N LYS A 687 10.86 4.87 6.36
CA LYS A 687 10.33 6.22 6.07
C LYS A 687 10.54 6.53 4.60
N PRO A 688 9.50 6.50 3.75
CA PRO A 688 9.65 6.87 2.35
C PRO A 688 10.21 8.29 2.20
N ALA A 689 11.04 8.53 1.19
CA ALA A 689 11.57 9.86 0.92
C ALA A 689 10.42 10.85 0.65
N GLY A 690 10.44 12.01 1.31
CA GLY A 690 9.40 13.04 1.17
C GLY A 690 8.12 12.81 1.98
N GLN A 691 8.01 11.72 2.77
CA GLN A 691 6.86 11.49 3.66
C GLN A 691 7.19 11.80 5.13
N SER A 692 6.21 12.36 5.85
CA SER A 692 6.30 12.61 7.30
C SER A 692 6.06 11.36 8.15
N HIS A 693 5.47 10.31 7.58
CA HIS A 693 5.03 9.12 8.28
C HIS A 693 5.95 7.92 8.01
N TYR A 694 6.03 7.03 9.00
CA TYR A 694 6.69 5.73 8.88
C TYR A 694 5.71 4.70 8.30
N GLU A 695 6.26 3.67 7.69
CA GLU A 695 5.57 2.58 7.00
C GLU A 695 6.11 1.24 7.55
N ASP A 696 5.25 0.45 8.21
CA ASP A 696 5.63 -0.81 8.90
C ASP A 696 5.48 -2.05 8.03
N ARG A 697 6.59 -2.56 7.51
CA ARG A 697 6.63 -3.69 6.57
C ARG A 697 7.09 -4.97 7.23
N TRP A 698 6.76 -6.10 6.61
CA TRP A 698 7.41 -7.37 6.91
C TRP A 698 8.61 -7.58 6.00
N LEU A 699 9.77 -7.81 6.62
CA LEU A 699 10.96 -8.34 5.98
C LEU A 699 11.00 -9.85 6.22
N ASP A 700 10.58 -10.62 5.21
CA ASP A 700 10.48 -12.08 5.28
C ASP A 700 11.71 -12.79 4.67
N PHE A 701 12.00 -13.96 5.21
CA PHE A 701 13.08 -14.83 4.77
C PHE A 701 12.61 -16.29 4.64
N ASP A 702 12.84 -16.90 3.47
CA ASP A 702 12.77 -18.35 3.33
C ASP A 702 14.02 -19.00 3.93
N ILE A 703 13.81 -20.08 4.68
CA ILE A 703 14.87 -20.84 5.35
C ILE A 703 15.32 -21.98 4.43
N GLU A 704 16.58 -21.94 4.02
CA GLU A 704 17.22 -22.98 3.22
C GLU A 704 18.17 -23.80 4.12
N ARG A 705 17.93 -25.11 4.21
CA ARG A 705 18.76 -26.06 4.97
C ARG A 705 19.50 -26.96 4.00
N ARG A 706 20.83 -26.85 3.94
CA ARG A 706 21.66 -27.77 3.12
C ARG A 706 22.05 -28.97 3.97
N LEU A 707 21.61 -30.15 3.54
CA LEU A 707 21.82 -31.43 4.25
C LEU A 707 23.22 -32.03 4.02
N GLU A 708 24.00 -31.47 3.09
CA GLU A 708 25.33 -31.99 2.74
C GLU A 708 26.40 -31.26 3.59
N GLU A 709 26.94 -32.04 4.52
CA GLU A 709 28.19 -31.92 5.30
C GLU A 709 28.25 -30.99 6.53
N ASP A 710 27.55 -29.85 6.60
CA ASP A 710 27.72 -28.92 7.75
C ASP A 710 26.43 -28.55 8.52
N GLY A 711 25.25 -28.99 8.06
CA GLY A 711 23.96 -28.56 8.63
C GLY A 711 23.71 -27.04 8.52
N ARG A 712 24.41 -26.37 7.60
CA ARG A 712 24.43 -24.91 7.47
C ARG A 712 23.05 -24.38 7.07
N ILE A 713 22.53 -23.46 7.89
CA ILE A 713 21.28 -22.74 7.65
C ILE A 713 21.59 -21.45 6.91
N SER A 714 20.87 -21.17 5.82
CA SER A 714 20.91 -19.89 5.11
C SER A 714 19.52 -19.33 4.90
N LEU A 715 19.44 -18.00 4.85
CA LEU A 715 18.18 -17.28 4.62
C LEU A 715 18.17 -16.64 3.24
N ARG A 716 17.04 -16.75 2.53
CA ARG A 716 16.75 -16.06 1.28
C ARG A 716 15.69 -14.99 1.53
N GLU A 717 16.07 -13.72 1.40
CA GLU A 717 15.16 -12.59 1.57
C GLU A 717 14.04 -12.60 0.51
N LEU A 718 12.83 -12.25 0.93
CA LEU A 718 11.66 -12.08 0.08
C LEU A 718 11.32 -10.60 -0.07
N PRO A 719 10.61 -10.22 -1.15
CA PRO A 719 10.03 -8.89 -1.28
C PRO A 719 9.24 -8.46 -0.04
N LEU A 720 9.42 -7.20 0.35
CA LEU A 720 8.72 -6.60 1.48
C LEU A 720 7.21 -6.79 1.34
N SER A 721 6.57 -7.24 2.41
CA SER A 721 5.14 -7.53 2.42
C SER A 721 4.41 -6.78 3.54
N TRP A 722 3.08 -6.84 3.51
CA TRP A 722 2.19 -6.11 4.39
C TRP A 722 1.02 -6.98 4.81
N TYR A 723 0.19 -6.48 5.72
CA TYR A 723 -1.01 -7.16 6.15
C TYR A 723 -2.09 -7.18 5.03
N PRO A 724 -2.49 -8.36 4.52
CA PRO A 724 -3.59 -8.44 3.57
C PRO A 724 -4.94 -8.53 4.31
N PHE A 725 -5.86 -7.62 4.01
CA PHE A 725 -7.27 -7.71 4.39
C PHE A 725 -8.15 -7.47 3.14
N PRO A 726 -9.25 -8.21 2.92
CA PRO A 726 -9.85 -9.20 3.80
C PRO A 726 -9.14 -10.55 3.87
N GLU A 727 -8.24 -10.91 2.95
CA GLU A 727 -7.57 -12.22 2.81
C GLU A 727 -6.52 -12.55 3.91
N VAL A 728 -6.88 -12.27 5.16
CA VAL A 728 -6.08 -12.40 6.39
C VAL A 728 -5.54 -13.79 6.73
N TRP A 729 -5.98 -14.82 6.02
CA TRP A 729 -5.52 -16.20 6.26
C TRP A 729 -4.37 -16.62 5.38
N GLU A 730 -4.22 -15.96 4.23
CA GLU A 730 -3.15 -16.26 3.30
C GLU A 730 -1.94 -15.41 3.71
N PRO A 731 -0.73 -16.00 3.76
CA PRO A 731 0.49 -15.20 3.68
C PRO A 731 0.39 -14.37 2.40
N ALA A 732 0.79 -13.11 2.41
CA ALA A 732 0.73 -12.27 1.21
C ALA A 732 1.33 -13.03 0.01
N GLU A 733 0.49 -13.43 -0.94
CA GLU A 733 0.94 -14.03 -2.19
C GLU A 733 1.71 -12.95 -2.94
N LEU A 734 3.03 -13.06 -2.93
CA LEU A 734 3.86 -12.36 -3.89
C LEU A 734 3.57 -12.99 -5.25
N ARG A 735 2.57 -12.45 -5.95
CA ARG A 735 2.39 -12.71 -7.37
C ARG A 735 3.71 -12.32 -8.05
N GLY A 736 4.43 -13.34 -8.50
CA GLY A 736 5.66 -13.19 -9.28
C GLY A 736 5.41 -12.54 -10.63
#